data_AF-A0A4Q4UNP5-F1
#
_entry.id   AF-A0A4Q4UNP5-F1
#
_cell.length_a   1.000
_cell.length_b   1.000
_cell.length_c   1.000
_cell.angle_alpha   90.00
_cell.angle_beta   90.00
_cell.angle_gamma   90.00
#
_symmetry.space_group_name_H-M   'P 1'
#
loop_
_entity.id
_entity.type
_entity.pdbx_description
1 polymer ?
#
loop_
_entity_poly.entity_id
_entity_poly.type
_entity_poly.pdbx_seq_one_letter_code
_entity_poly.pdbx_strand_id
1 'polypeptide(L)'
;MNGFRSQEALSVDEYLIFLRRVVYHVQRLWPQSIVTVARLTADYIRNIPLEPKARGVRRDGYTNRCLVFNTALLLFKRPANFEPVANMEFNWRAQKVLLALSDNLDRRLAINKLSFRAIRQVMIGLKRSAEERWVAMRYAKTWPPYRQDFDGLDAKRTPEDDYSRSVKAGILMKQEGYTEDDYDRALDTLGGTSAESPTIQTRSLAPKEWKDDKEKWNFFNRWGMKIRATRNVNEAWRVFTTFSDITPNFQVYGEMFLKLQAQELHEEADLLPGDSRETFPVHHNNLSEYELARQSPPTVAELYDQMISRGIKPEGYCLYALVRNARTIQDGFRYLRDSSLDPVSVNSLALFKMPSHQALRRIPLLAFNSYIQLLCRLQPDRRGRQKFHTEEIYRIRHAIVLIKERLTPYTTEGATFRPPWHAVFRALARSNICLTNGRQAEDDAEALRTSTDLLSSVVTTVGMDPEIFKYYCRTIQKVALSRLASLQSSTENPYSQGFAAAAAGEHAPLVTGRQDVLRELKAFFNKLVASVEQAGGLEAPTFLHNVGPVHLHTYIRTLAFLEDTDGMVDVMRWMFRNRSYLDWEAERKSGRGPALIAKTLCAFQAFAGPQLSAEQADEMARHMDAVAEAGGNWRWPTPEEVDRYVHSDLRGGSSRLRQRYLARWWQNALENNEFGDGHVDRVAIE
;
A
#
# COMPACT_ATOMS: atom_id res chain seq x y z
N MET A 1 -31.37 23.01 -43.90
CA MET A 1 -32.02 22.79 -42.59
C MET A 1 -31.86 21.33 -42.23
N ASN A 2 -30.83 20.98 -41.45
CA ASN A 2 -30.71 19.69 -40.79
C ASN A 2 -30.40 19.99 -39.32
N GLY A 3 -31.43 19.83 -38.48
CA GLY A 3 -31.32 19.96 -37.05
C GLY A 3 -30.47 18.82 -36.49
N PHE A 4 -29.19 19.09 -36.26
CA PHE A 4 -28.47 18.41 -35.20
C PHE A 4 -29.12 18.87 -33.90
N ARG A 5 -29.92 17.99 -33.27
CA ARG A 5 -30.29 18.14 -31.86
C ARG A 5 -28.99 18.36 -31.10
N SER A 6 -28.80 19.56 -30.58
CA SER A 6 -27.82 19.84 -29.54
C SER A 6 -28.01 18.78 -28.46
N GLN A 7 -27.01 17.93 -28.23
CA GLN A 7 -27.01 17.04 -27.08
C GLN A 7 -27.27 17.92 -25.85
N GLU A 8 -28.41 17.74 -25.20
CA GLU A 8 -28.76 18.54 -24.02
C GLU A 8 -27.66 18.34 -22.97
N ALA A 9 -26.92 19.41 -22.68
CA ALA A 9 -25.90 19.38 -21.64
C ALA A 9 -26.57 19.09 -20.31
N LEU A 10 -25.97 18.20 -19.51
CA LEU A 10 -26.48 17.86 -18.18
C LEU A 10 -26.74 19.13 -17.36
N SER A 11 -27.92 19.24 -16.75
CA SER A 11 -28.19 20.29 -15.79
C SER A 11 -27.24 20.20 -14.59
N VAL A 12 -27.09 21.28 -13.82
CA VAL A 12 -26.17 21.33 -12.68
C VAL A 12 -26.48 20.22 -11.67
N ASP A 13 -27.76 19.99 -11.36
CA ASP A 13 -28.15 18.99 -10.37
C ASP A 13 -27.90 17.55 -10.90
N GLU A 14 -28.15 17.28 -12.19
CA GLU A 14 -27.81 15.99 -12.83
C GLU A 14 -26.30 15.75 -12.86
N TYR A 15 -25.51 16.79 -13.18
CA TYR A 15 -24.06 16.71 -13.21
C TYR A 15 -23.49 16.40 -11.81
N LEU A 16 -24.04 16.99 -10.75
CA LEU A 16 -23.60 16.70 -9.38
C LEU A 16 -23.88 15.24 -8.98
N ILE A 17 -25.01 14.66 -9.41
CA ILE A 17 -25.31 13.24 -9.20
C ILE A 17 -24.33 12.36 -9.96
N PHE A 18 -24.09 12.68 -11.24
CA PHE A 18 -23.10 12.02 -12.08
C PHE A 18 -21.71 12.05 -11.42
N LEU A 19 -21.23 13.23 -11.05
CA LEU A 19 -19.92 13.45 -10.44
C LEU A 19 -19.77 12.62 -9.16
N ARG A 20 -20.78 12.62 -8.28
CA ARG A 20 -20.76 11.82 -7.04
C ARG A 20 -20.62 10.32 -7.32
N ARG A 21 -21.35 9.80 -8.31
CA ARG A 21 -21.32 8.38 -8.68
C ARG A 21 -20.00 7.98 -9.33
N VAL A 22 -19.50 8.81 -10.25
CA VAL A 22 -18.22 8.57 -10.95
C VAL A 22 -17.05 8.62 -9.97
N VAL A 23 -16.97 9.65 -9.11
CA VAL A 23 -15.90 9.74 -8.09
C VAL A 23 -15.92 8.53 -7.15
N TYR A 24 -17.11 8.09 -6.73
CA TYR A 24 -17.25 6.87 -5.93
C TYR A 24 -16.66 5.65 -6.63
N HIS A 25 -16.96 5.48 -7.92
CA HIS A 25 -16.52 4.34 -8.70
C HIS A 25 -15.00 4.37 -8.99
N VAL A 26 -14.49 5.55 -9.37
CA VAL A 26 -13.08 5.80 -9.66
C VAL A 26 -12.21 5.56 -8.42
N GLN A 27 -12.60 6.08 -7.25
CA GLN A 27 -11.84 5.85 -6.01
C GLN A 27 -11.88 4.39 -5.53
N ARG A 28 -12.83 3.60 -6.03
CA ARG A 28 -12.96 2.17 -5.73
C ARG A 28 -12.08 1.31 -6.64
N LEU A 29 -12.03 1.63 -7.93
CA LEU A 29 -11.39 0.78 -8.94
C LEU A 29 -10.11 1.37 -9.52
N TRP A 30 -10.10 2.67 -9.86
CA TRP A 30 -9.04 3.28 -10.64
C TRP A 30 -8.71 4.73 -10.19
N PRO A 31 -8.13 4.93 -8.99
CA PRO A 31 -7.99 6.24 -8.36
C PRO A 31 -7.27 7.30 -9.21
N GLN A 32 -6.34 6.91 -10.09
CA GLN A 32 -5.60 7.82 -10.95
C GLN A 32 -6.51 8.60 -11.93
N SER A 33 -7.62 8.00 -12.36
CA SER A 33 -8.56 8.64 -13.30
C SER A 33 -9.36 9.80 -12.67
N ILE A 34 -9.24 10.04 -11.36
CA ILE A 34 -9.87 11.22 -10.73
C ILE A 34 -9.36 12.54 -11.32
N VAL A 35 -8.14 12.56 -11.84
CA VAL A 35 -7.57 13.73 -12.54
C VAL A 35 -8.32 14.00 -13.85
N THR A 36 -8.67 12.94 -14.59
CA THR A 36 -9.51 13.03 -15.80
C THR A 36 -10.91 13.54 -15.44
N VAL A 37 -11.50 13.03 -14.36
CA VAL A 37 -12.80 13.52 -13.86
C VAL A 37 -12.71 15.00 -13.48
N ALA A 38 -11.61 15.45 -12.88
CA ALA A 38 -11.41 16.86 -12.54
C ALA A 38 -11.32 17.77 -13.77
N ARG A 39 -10.67 17.31 -14.84
CA ARG A 39 -10.63 18.04 -16.13
C ARG A 39 -12.02 18.15 -16.75
N LEU A 40 -12.76 17.04 -16.79
CA LEU A 40 -14.16 17.03 -17.22
C LEU A 40 -15.02 18.00 -16.39
N THR A 41 -14.81 18.04 -15.07
CA THR A 41 -15.49 19.01 -14.19
C THR A 41 -15.07 20.44 -14.46
N ALA A 42 -13.80 20.68 -14.75
CA ALA A 42 -13.33 22.01 -15.09
C ALA A 42 -13.97 22.52 -16.39
N ASP A 43 -14.05 21.66 -17.41
CA ASP A 43 -14.70 21.98 -18.69
C ASP A 43 -16.20 22.21 -18.51
N TYR A 44 -16.87 21.38 -17.70
CA TYR A 44 -18.27 21.59 -17.35
C TYR A 44 -18.50 22.97 -16.69
N ILE A 45 -17.67 23.34 -15.70
CA ILE A 45 -17.78 24.65 -15.01
C ILE A 45 -17.61 25.81 -15.98
N ARG A 46 -16.66 25.74 -16.94
CA ARG A 46 -16.45 26.78 -17.96
C ARG A 46 -17.69 26.99 -18.83
N ASN A 47 -18.38 25.91 -19.15
CA ASN A 47 -19.54 25.92 -20.03
C ASN A 47 -20.87 26.26 -19.33
N ILE A 48 -20.87 26.44 -18.00
CA ILE A 48 -22.05 26.97 -17.29
C ILE A 48 -22.24 28.44 -17.71
N PRO A 49 -23.40 28.82 -18.29
CA PRO A 49 -23.67 30.20 -18.69
C PRO A 49 -23.61 31.16 -17.49
N LEU A 50 -23.05 32.36 -17.68
CA LEU A 50 -22.96 33.41 -16.66
C LEU A 50 -24.21 34.31 -16.59
N GLU A 51 -25.29 33.93 -17.26
CA GLU A 51 -26.47 34.78 -17.39
C GLU A 51 -27.04 35.22 -16.02
N PRO A 52 -27.52 36.47 -15.93
CA PRO A 52 -28.14 36.98 -14.72
C PRO A 52 -29.41 36.18 -14.40
N LYS A 53 -29.73 36.09 -13.10
CA LYS A 53 -30.86 35.31 -12.58
C LYS A 53 -32.18 35.72 -13.27
N ALA A 54 -32.71 34.86 -14.14
CA ALA A 54 -34.05 35.04 -14.70
C ALA A 54 -35.14 34.86 -13.62
N ARG A 55 -36.32 35.49 -13.81
CA ARG A 55 -37.46 35.33 -12.88
C ARG A 55 -37.82 33.85 -12.76
N GLY A 56 -37.90 33.34 -11.52
CA GLY A 56 -38.22 31.95 -11.23
C GLY A 56 -37.03 30.98 -11.18
N VAL A 57 -35.82 31.39 -11.59
CA VAL A 57 -34.62 30.53 -11.50
C VAL A 57 -33.99 30.61 -10.12
N ARG A 58 -33.63 29.45 -9.53
CA ARG A 58 -33.15 29.35 -8.14
C ARG A 58 -31.75 29.96 -7.93
N ARG A 59 -30.86 29.88 -8.92
CA ARG A 59 -29.43 30.26 -8.82
C ARG A 59 -28.96 30.97 -10.10
N ASP A 60 -28.09 31.96 -9.97
CA ASP A 60 -27.41 32.56 -11.12
C ASP A 60 -26.23 31.69 -11.61
N GLY A 61 -25.66 32.04 -12.77
CA GLY A 61 -24.54 31.31 -13.35
C GLY A 61 -23.31 31.22 -12.45
N TYR A 62 -22.94 32.31 -11.78
CA TYR A 62 -21.79 32.33 -10.86
C TYR A 62 -21.99 31.42 -9.65
N THR A 63 -23.19 31.43 -9.06
CA THR A 63 -23.57 30.56 -7.95
C THR A 63 -23.53 29.10 -8.36
N ASN A 64 -23.98 28.77 -9.58
CA ASN A 64 -23.89 27.42 -10.13
C ASN A 64 -22.43 26.97 -10.32
N ARG A 65 -21.56 27.82 -10.87
CA ARG A 65 -20.12 27.54 -10.97
C ARG A 65 -19.50 27.29 -9.60
N CYS A 66 -19.77 28.15 -8.62
CA CYS A 66 -19.29 27.98 -7.24
C CYS A 66 -19.83 26.71 -6.57
N LEU A 67 -21.10 26.35 -6.82
CA LEU A 67 -21.71 25.13 -6.29
C LEU A 67 -21.01 23.88 -6.81
N VAL A 68 -20.81 23.77 -8.13
CA VAL A 68 -20.13 22.63 -8.76
C VAL A 68 -18.69 22.55 -8.29
N PHE A 69 -17.98 23.68 -8.30
CA PHE A 69 -16.59 23.77 -7.86
C PHE A 69 -16.39 23.31 -6.40
N ASN A 70 -17.16 23.87 -5.45
CA ASN A 70 -17.04 23.48 -4.04
C ASN A 70 -17.48 22.03 -3.80
N THR A 71 -18.53 21.56 -4.49
CA THR A 71 -18.96 20.16 -4.40
C THR A 71 -17.90 19.21 -4.94
N ALA A 72 -17.24 19.58 -6.04
CA ALA A 72 -16.17 18.79 -6.63
C ALA A 72 -14.94 18.72 -5.72
N LEU A 73 -14.50 19.82 -5.11
CA LEU A 73 -13.43 19.82 -4.09
C LEU A 73 -13.75 18.87 -2.93
N LEU A 74 -15.00 18.88 -2.47
CA LEU A 74 -15.49 17.98 -1.42
C LEU A 74 -15.51 16.51 -1.84
N LEU A 75 -15.89 16.20 -3.07
CA LEU A 75 -15.89 14.84 -3.59
C LEU A 75 -14.45 14.34 -3.82
N PHE A 76 -13.57 15.20 -4.30
CA PHE A 76 -12.18 14.86 -4.62
C PHE A 76 -11.29 14.63 -3.39
N LYS A 77 -11.75 14.93 -2.18
CA LYS A 77 -11.03 14.55 -0.94
C LYS A 77 -11.15 13.07 -0.59
N ARG A 78 -12.10 12.35 -1.19
CA ARG A 78 -12.43 10.97 -0.82
C ARG A 78 -11.23 10.04 -1.06
N PRO A 79 -10.72 9.35 -0.04
CA PRO A 79 -9.58 8.45 -0.22
C PRO A 79 -9.97 7.22 -1.05
N ALA A 80 -8.98 6.65 -1.73
CA ALA A 80 -9.13 5.39 -2.45
C ALA A 80 -9.41 4.22 -1.49
N ASN A 81 -10.09 3.18 -1.96
CA ASN A 81 -10.36 1.99 -1.13
C ASN A 81 -9.10 1.14 -0.89
N PHE A 82 -8.10 1.24 -1.75
CA PHE A 82 -6.81 0.57 -1.62
C PHE A 82 -5.69 1.61 -1.60
N GLU A 83 -4.63 1.33 -0.83
CA GLU A 83 -3.50 2.24 -0.60
C GLU A 83 -3.93 3.72 -0.42
N PRO A 84 -4.91 4.03 0.48
CA PRO A 84 -5.59 5.31 0.51
C PRO A 84 -4.64 6.51 0.64
N VAL A 85 -3.64 6.40 1.52
CA VAL A 85 -2.64 7.47 1.76
C VAL A 85 -1.71 7.64 0.56
N ALA A 86 -1.36 6.57 -0.17
CA ALA A 86 -0.50 6.65 -1.34
C ALA A 86 -1.20 7.30 -2.53
N ASN A 87 -2.52 7.13 -2.64
CA ASN A 87 -3.32 7.67 -3.74
C ASN A 87 -3.79 9.12 -3.52
N MET A 88 -3.55 9.71 -2.34
CA MET A 88 -3.90 11.12 -2.06
C MET A 88 -3.22 12.12 -3.00
N GLU A 89 -2.12 11.75 -3.64
CA GLU A 89 -1.50 12.58 -4.68
C GLU A 89 -2.44 12.81 -5.88
N PHE A 90 -3.21 11.80 -6.29
CA PHE A 90 -4.18 11.95 -7.38
C PHE A 90 -5.33 12.86 -6.98
N ASN A 91 -5.80 12.72 -5.73
CA ASN A 91 -6.79 13.61 -5.14
C ASN A 91 -6.29 15.06 -5.15
N TRP A 92 -5.01 15.29 -4.81
CA TRP A 92 -4.40 16.62 -4.85
C TRP A 92 -4.29 17.14 -6.28
N ARG A 93 -3.82 16.32 -7.22
CA ARG A 93 -3.76 16.71 -8.65
C ARG A 93 -5.14 17.10 -9.17
N ALA A 94 -6.19 16.36 -8.81
CA ALA A 94 -7.57 16.68 -9.16
C ALA A 94 -8.03 18.02 -8.55
N GLN A 95 -7.76 18.27 -7.27
CA GLN A 95 -8.09 19.56 -6.66
C GLN A 95 -7.30 20.72 -7.28
N LYS A 96 -6.01 20.52 -7.61
CA LYS A 96 -5.20 21.53 -8.30
C LYS A 96 -5.76 21.92 -9.66
N VAL A 97 -6.32 20.99 -10.43
CA VAL A 97 -6.99 21.30 -11.71
C VAL A 97 -8.13 22.31 -11.50
N LEU A 98 -8.94 22.11 -10.45
CA LEU A 98 -10.04 23.04 -10.14
C LEU A 98 -9.52 24.39 -9.62
N LEU A 99 -8.52 24.38 -8.74
CA LEU A 99 -7.93 25.62 -8.21
C LEU A 99 -7.32 26.46 -9.33
N ALA A 100 -6.54 25.83 -10.21
CA ALA A 100 -5.98 26.48 -11.39
C ALA A 100 -7.05 26.98 -12.36
N LEU A 101 -8.17 26.26 -12.51
CA LEU A 101 -9.33 26.78 -13.25
C LEU A 101 -9.82 28.09 -12.61
N SER A 102 -10.07 28.10 -11.30
CA SER A 102 -10.60 29.27 -10.59
C SER A 102 -9.69 30.50 -10.72
N ASP A 103 -8.37 30.30 -10.67
CA ASP A 103 -7.38 31.38 -10.80
C ASP A 103 -7.35 32.01 -12.21
N ASN A 104 -7.74 31.25 -13.23
CA ASN A 104 -7.75 31.67 -14.64
C ASN A 104 -9.12 32.19 -15.12
N LEU A 105 -10.12 32.28 -14.24
CA LEU A 105 -11.41 32.91 -14.56
C LEU A 105 -11.37 34.41 -14.23
N ASP A 106 -12.09 35.23 -15.02
CA ASP A 106 -12.22 36.68 -14.79
C ASP A 106 -12.68 37.00 -13.37
N ARG A 107 -13.61 36.19 -12.86
CA ARG A 107 -14.06 36.21 -11.47
C ARG A 107 -13.71 34.89 -10.81
N ARG A 108 -12.80 34.94 -9.83
CA ARG A 108 -12.43 33.79 -9.00
C ARG A 108 -13.65 33.18 -8.30
N LEU A 109 -13.66 31.86 -8.22
CA LEU A 109 -14.74 31.12 -7.55
C LEU A 109 -14.51 31.15 -6.04
N ALA A 110 -15.55 31.48 -5.28
CA ALA A 110 -15.46 31.55 -3.82
C ALA A 110 -15.30 30.14 -3.22
N ILE A 111 -14.27 29.95 -2.40
CA ILE A 111 -14.01 28.71 -1.66
C ILE A 111 -14.73 28.78 -0.31
N ASN A 112 -15.56 27.78 0.00
CA ASN A 112 -16.24 27.71 1.31
C ASN A 112 -15.39 26.99 2.38
N LYS A 113 -15.77 27.14 3.65
CA LYS A 113 -15.10 26.48 4.80
C LYS A 113 -14.89 24.97 4.60
N LEU A 114 -15.91 24.27 4.10
CA LEU A 114 -15.84 22.82 3.88
C LEU A 114 -14.84 22.45 2.77
N SER A 115 -14.73 23.27 1.72
CA SER A 115 -13.75 23.11 0.65
C SER A 115 -12.33 23.37 1.14
N PHE A 116 -12.10 24.39 1.99
CA PHE A 116 -10.81 24.57 2.65
C PHE A 116 -10.43 23.34 3.48
N ARG A 117 -11.36 22.80 4.27
CA ARG A 117 -11.14 21.53 4.97
C ARG A 117 -10.82 20.39 4.01
N ALA A 118 -11.53 20.28 2.89
CA ALA A 118 -11.28 19.24 1.90
C ALA A 118 -9.88 19.33 1.30
N ILE A 119 -9.38 20.53 1.06
CA ILE A 119 -8.00 20.77 0.60
C ILE A 119 -7.00 20.34 1.69
N ARG A 120 -7.19 20.78 2.94
CA ARG A 120 -6.35 20.43 4.08
C ARG A 120 -6.30 18.92 4.32
N GLN A 121 -7.44 18.25 4.27
CA GLN A 121 -7.56 16.79 4.40
C GLN A 121 -6.73 16.04 3.34
N VAL A 122 -6.66 16.57 2.12
CA VAL A 122 -5.82 15.99 1.06
C VAL A 122 -4.35 16.26 1.32
N MET A 123 -3.98 17.49 1.68
CA MET A 123 -2.60 17.90 1.94
C MET A 123 -1.92 17.09 3.05
N ILE A 124 -2.65 16.76 4.14
CA ILE A 124 -2.12 15.93 5.24
C ILE A 124 -1.76 14.51 4.77
N GLY A 125 -2.43 13.99 3.74
CA GLY A 125 -2.14 12.69 3.17
C GLY A 125 -0.94 12.65 2.23
N LEU A 126 -0.41 13.81 1.82
CA LEU A 126 0.70 13.92 0.90
C LEU A 126 2.04 13.60 1.58
N LYS A 127 3.02 13.17 0.78
CA LYS A 127 4.41 13.16 1.21
C LYS A 127 4.85 14.59 1.48
N ARG A 128 5.73 14.77 2.48
CA ARG A 128 6.42 16.03 2.72
C ARG A 128 7.10 16.50 1.44
N SER A 129 7.00 17.79 1.13
CA SER A 129 7.87 18.38 0.11
C SER A 129 9.32 18.38 0.59
N ALA A 130 10.27 18.70 -0.29
CA ALA A 130 11.67 18.82 0.10
C ALA A 130 11.85 19.84 1.24
N GLU A 131 11.15 20.97 1.15
CA GLU A 131 11.16 22.03 2.16
C GLU A 131 10.53 21.56 3.49
N GLU A 132 9.37 20.89 3.44
CA GLU A 132 8.73 20.34 4.64
C GLU A 132 9.59 19.25 5.30
N ARG A 133 10.38 18.48 4.52
CA ARG A 133 11.33 17.50 5.06
C ARG A 133 12.46 18.18 5.84
N TRP A 134 13.03 19.26 5.31
CA TRP A 134 14.06 20.05 6.01
C TRP A 134 13.52 20.68 7.30
N VAL A 135 12.30 21.25 7.25
CA VAL A 135 11.62 21.75 8.46
C VAL A 135 11.45 20.62 9.47
N ALA A 136 10.91 19.47 9.05
CA ALA A 136 10.70 18.34 9.95
C ALA A 136 12.00 17.86 10.61
N MET A 137 13.13 17.88 9.90
CA MET A 137 14.44 17.54 10.46
C MET A 137 14.87 18.48 11.59
N ARG A 138 14.63 19.80 11.46
CA ARG A 138 14.89 20.79 12.52
C ARG A 138 14.04 20.58 13.78
N TYR A 139 12.84 20.05 13.60
CA TYR A 139 11.86 19.83 14.66
C TYR A 139 11.95 18.41 15.26
N ALA A 140 12.72 17.49 14.66
CA ALA A 140 12.68 16.06 14.98
C ALA A 140 13.31 15.68 16.32
N LYS A 141 14.24 16.47 16.86
CA LYS A 141 15.11 16.07 18.00
C LYS A 141 14.43 16.16 19.37
N THR A 142 13.56 17.14 19.61
CA THR A 142 12.92 17.38 20.92
C THR A 142 11.44 17.03 20.92
N TRP A 143 10.85 16.87 22.12
CA TRP A 143 9.40 16.81 22.29
C TRP A 143 8.93 17.60 23.53
N PRO A 144 7.98 18.54 23.41
CA PRO A 144 7.37 19.02 22.15
C PRO A 144 8.43 19.45 21.13
N PRO A 145 8.16 19.26 19.81
CA PRO A 145 9.17 19.46 18.76
C PRO A 145 9.45 20.94 18.59
N TYR A 146 10.34 21.48 19.41
CA TYR A 146 10.80 22.84 19.26
C TYR A 146 11.88 22.90 18.19
N ARG A 147 11.83 23.97 17.40
CA ARG A 147 12.75 24.23 16.32
C ARG A 147 14.19 24.30 16.82
N GLN A 148 15.10 23.68 16.08
CA GLN A 148 16.53 23.85 16.23
C GLN A 148 17.08 24.53 14.98
N ASP A 149 17.84 25.59 15.17
CA ASP A 149 18.53 26.27 14.08
C ASP A 149 19.87 25.57 13.85
N PHE A 150 20.13 25.11 12.62
CA PHE A 150 21.39 24.43 12.28
C PHE A 150 22.43 25.41 11.74
N ASP A 151 21.99 26.52 11.13
CA ASP A 151 22.87 27.56 10.57
C ASP A 151 22.33 29.00 10.76
N GLY A 152 23.11 29.99 10.32
CA GLY A 152 22.72 31.41 10.39
C GLY A 152 21.65 31.85 9.38
N LEU A 153 21.30 31.02 8.40
CA LEU A 153 20.18 31.26 7.48
C LEU A 153 18.86 30.82 8.12
N ASP A 154 18.89 29.72 8.88
CA ASP A 154 17.78 29.28 9.70
C ASP A 154 17.39 30.39 10.68
N ALA A 155 18.33 30.99 11.43
CA ALA A 155 18.04 32.05 12.40
C ALA A 155 17.22 33.25 11.85
N LYS A 156 17.21 33.48 10.53
CA LYS A 156 16.43 34.54 9.87
C LYS A 156 15.01 34.13 9.47
N ARG A 157 14.67 32.83 9.49
CA ARG A 157 13.35 32.30 9.09
C ARG A 157 12.30 32.57 10.16
N THR A 158 11.14 33.04 9.74
CA THR A 158 9.98 33.22 10.62
C THR A 158 9.29 31.89 10.92
N PRO A 159 8.55 31.75 12.04
CA PRO A 159 7.71 30.58 12.30
C PRO A 159 6.71 30.29 11.15
N GLU A 160 6.24 31.33 10.47
CA GLU A 160 5.35 31.25 9.33
C GLU A 160 5.97 30.53 8.12
N ASP A 161 7.29 30.68 7.94
CA ASP A 161 8.03 30.03 6.86
C ASP A 161 8.09 28.51 7.03
N ASP A 162 7.98 28.03 8.27
CA ASP A 162 8.05 26.61 8.64
C ASP A 162 6.66 25.92 8.63
N TYR A 163 5.57 26.67 8.43
CA TYR A 163 4.24 26.05 8.33
C TYR A 163 4.11 25.12 7.13
N SER A 164 3.57 23.93 7.37
CA SER A 164 3.24 22.98 6.31
C SER A 164 2.15 23.51 5.37
N ARG A 165 2.03 22.92 4.18
CA ARG A 165 1.01 23.29 3.19
C ARG A 165 -0.41 23.23 3.76
N SER A 166 -0.71 22.24 4.60
CA SER A 166 -2.02 22.10 5.25
C SER A 166 -2.31 23.23 6.24
N VAL A 167 -1.31 23.65 7.02
CA VAL A 167 -1.44 24.76 7.98
C VAL A 167 -1.64 26.07 7.24
N LYS A 168 -0.85 26.33 6.18
CA LYS A 168 -1.01 27.52 5.33
C LYS A 168 -2.42 27.61 4.73
N ALA A 169 -2.99 26.49 4.27
CA ALA A 169 -4.38 26.45 3.81
C ALA A 169 -5.40 26.74 4.94
N GLY A 170 -5.10 26.37 6.18
CA GLY A 170 -5.90 26.72 7.36
C GLY A 170 -5.83 28.21 7.70
N ILE A 171 -4.67 28.84 7.54
CA ILE A 171 -4.50 30.29 7.73
C ILE A 171 -5.30 31.07 6.68
N LEU A 172 -5.20 30.68 5.39
CA LEU A 172 -6.00 31.27 4.31
C LEU A 172 -7.50 31.19 4.61
N MET A 173 -7.98 30.03 5.10
CA MET A 173 -9.37 29.86 5.50
C MET A 173 -9.81 30.89 6.56
N LYS A 174 -8.95 31.21 7.54
CA LYS A 174 -9.24 32.23 8.57
C LYS A 174 -9.22 33.64 7.99
N GLN A 175 -8.28 33.92 7.07
CA GLN A 175 -8.19 35.21 6.38
C GLN A 175 -9.43 35.51 5.53
N GLU A 176 -10.05 34.47 4.95
CA GLU A 176 -11.34 34.55 4.26
C GLU A 176 -12.54 34.70 5.22
N GLY A 177 -12.30 34.84 6.52
CA GLY A 177 -13.33 35.11 7.54
C GLY A 177 -14.01 33.90 8.14
N TYR A 178 -13.56 32.67 7.84
CA TYR A 178 -14.14 31.46 8.44
C TYR A 178 -13.56 31.19 9.83
N THR A 179 -14.43 30.88 10.80
CA THR A 179 -14.04 30.56 12.16
C THR A 179 -13.38 29.18 12.26
N GLU A 180 -12.39 29.07 13.13
CA GLU A 180 -11.74 27.80 13.49
C GLU A 180 -12.53 27.06 14.56
N ASP A 181 -12.66 25.73 14.44
CA ASP A 181 -13.17 24.86 15.50
C ASP A 181 -12.23 23.67 15.79
N ASP A 182 -12.63 22.77 16.68
CA ASP A 182 -11.82 21.63 17.10
C ASP A 182 -11.44 20.68 15.95
N TYR A 183 -12.27 20.60 14.90
CA TYR A 183 -11.92 19.79 13.74
C TYR A 183 -10.77 20.43 12.95
N ASP A 184 -10.82 21.75 12.75
CA ASP A 184 -9.73 22.48 12.10
C ASP A 184 -8.43 22.38 12.89
N ARG A 185 -8.49 22.47 14.22
CA ARG A 185 -7.33 22.30 15.11
C ARG A 185 -6.76 20.89 15.07
N ALA A 186 -7.59 19.87 14.86
CA ALA A 186 -7.12 18.50 14.66
C ALA A 186 -6.32 18.36 13.35
N LEU A 187 -6.71 19.08 12.30
CA LEU A 187 -5.96 19.13 11.04
C LEU A 187 -4.65 19.90 11.18
N ASP A 188 -4.63 20.99 11.95
CA ASP A 188 -3.41 21.73 12.28
C ASP A 188 -2.41 20.87 13.06
N THR A 189 -2.93 20.09 14.02
CA THR A 189 -2.14 19.15 14.82
C THR A 189 -1.40 18.14 13.94
N LEU A 190 -2.06 17.60 12.90
CA LEU A 190 -1.41 16.73 11.92
C LEU A 190 -0.51 17.51 10.95
N GLY A 191 -0.79 18.79 10.72
CA GLY A 191 0.02 19.71 9.93
C GLY A 191 1.29 20.18 10.64
N GLY A 192 1.48 19.85 11.91
CA GLY A 192 2.69 20.16 12.69
C GLY A 192 2.55 21.37 13.64
N THR A 193 1.34 21.88 13.87
CA THR A 193 1.11 23.01 14.77
C THR A 193 -0.07 22.77 15.72
N SER A 194 -0.03 23.37 16.90
CA SER A 194 -1.18 23.44 17.81
C SER A 194 -1.15 24.73 18.60
N ALA A 195 -2.26 25.07 19.27
CA ALA A 195 -2.36 26.30 20.05
C ALA A 195 -1.42 26.36 21.27
N GLU A 196 -1.02 25.20 21.80
CA GLU A 196 -0.20 25.10 23.03
C GLU A 196 1.29 24.92 22.72
N SER A 197 1.60 24.04 21.77
CA SER A 197 2.96 23.72 21.36
C SER A 197 3.00 23.21 19.92
N PRO A 198 4.15 23.26 19.22
CA PRO A 198 4.33 22.55 17.96
C PRO A 198 4.06 21.05 18.10
N THR A 199 3.76 20.38 16.99
CA THR A 199 3.51 18.93 16.95
C THR A 199 4.28 18.29 15.79
N ILE A 200 4.41 16.96 15.80
CA ILE A 200 5.06 16.28 14.68
C ILE A 200 4.11 16.29 13.48
N GLN A 201 4.52 16.95 12.39
CA GLN A 201 3.78 16.89 11.12
C GLN A 201 3.61 15.41 10.73
N THR A 202 2.38 14.92 10.67
CA THR A 202 2.11 13.49 10.54
C THR A 202 1.29 13.19 9.30
N ARG A 203 1.89 12.42 8.39
CA ARG A 203 1.23 11.98 7.17
C ARG A 203 0.19 10.92 7.51
N SER A 204 -1.08 11.23 7.33
CA SER A 204 -2.17 10.28 7.58
C SER A 204 -3.45 10.64 6.84
N LEU A 205 -4.46 9.77 6.91
CA LEU A 205 -5.82 10.19 6.56
C LEU A 205 -6.38 11.07 7.67
N ALA A 206 -7.08 12.12 7.27
CA ALA A 206 -7.78 12.99 8.19
C ALA A 206 -8.80 12.23 9.05
N PRO A 207 -9.00 12.64 10.31
CA PRO A 207 -10.02 12.04 11.16
C PRO A 207 -11.41 12.28 10.59
N LYS A 208 -12.36 11.41 10.94
CA LYS A 208 -13.78 11.59 10.58
C LYS A 208 -14.29 12.88 11.20
N GLU A 209 -14.83 13.77 10.38
CA GLU A 209 -15.56 14.95 10.84
C GLU A 209 -16.91 14.54 11.43
N TRP A 210 -17.15 14.90 12.68
CA TRP A 210 -18.46 14.75 13.31
C TRP A 210 -19.27 16.03 13.14
N LYS A 211 -20.58 15.88 12.90
CA LYS A 211 -21.51 16.98 12.63
C LYS A 211 -22.74 16.84 13.53
N ASP A 212 -23.57 17.86 13.53
CA ASP A 212 -24.85 17.91 14.25
C ASP A 212 -24.64 17.59 15.75
N ASP A 213 -25.49 16.78 16.36
CA ASP A 213 -25.42 16.41 17.79
C ASP A 213 -24.08 15.80 18.23
N LYS A 214 -23.28 15.31 17.27
CA LYS A 214 -21.96 14.69 17.52
C LYS A 214 -20.80 15.65 17.28
N GLU A 215 -21.02 16.91 16.91
CA GLU A 215 -19.95 17.88 16.63
C GLU A 215 -18.95 18.02 17.79
N LYS A 216 -19.44 17.96 19.04
CA LYS A 216 -18.60 17.95 20.25
C LYS A 216 -17.56 16.82 20.29
N TRP A 217 -17.76 15.74 19.50
CA TRP A 217 -16.80 14.64 19.40
C TRP A 217 -15.54 15.02 18.61
N ASN A 218 -15.54 16.17 17.91
CA ASN A 218 -14.34 16.71 17.28
C ASN A 218 -13.28 17.15 18.31
N PHE A 219 -13.68 17.45 19.55
CA PHE A 219 -12.72 17.63 20.66
C PHE A 219 -11.83 16.37 20.83
N PHE A 220 -12.43 15.18 20.82
CA PHE A 220 -11.69 13.92 20.92
C PHE A 220 -10.90 13.59 19.66
N ASN A 221 -11.31 14.09 18.49
CA ASN A 221 -10.46 14.03 17.29
C ASN A 221 -9.18 14.84 17.51
N ARG A 222 -9.29 16.08 18.00
CA ARG A 222 -8.13 16.92 18.30
C ARG A 222 -7.19 16.24 19.29
N TRP A 223 -7.73 15.71 20.39
CA TRP A 223 -6.95 14.98 21.39
C TRP A 223 -6.27 13.74 20.81
N GLY A 224 -7.01 12.88 20.09
CA GLY A 224 -6.43 11.71 19.43
C GLY A 224 -5.36 12.07 18.40
N MET A 225 -5.53 13.14 17.63
CA MET A 225 -4.52 13.57 16.66
C MET A 225 -3.26 14.10 17.35
N LYS A 226 -3.34 14.70 18.55
CA LYS A 226 -2.16 15.05 19.34
C LYS A 226 -1.37 13.79 19.74
N ILE A 227 -2.06 12.71 20.12
CA ILE A 227 -1.44 11.41 20.42
C ILE A 227 -0.80 10.81 19.15
N ARG A 228 -1.48 10.90 18.02
CA ARG A 228 -0.96 10.41 16.74
C ARG A 228 0.32 11.16 16.35
N ALA A 229 0.33 12.48 16.54
CA ALA A 229 1.43 13.40 16.23
C ALA A 229 2.57 13.42 17.27
N THR A 230 2.80 12.29 17.96
CA THR A 230 3.99 12.05 18.79
C THR A 230 4.95 11.06 18.13
N ARG A 231 6.21 11.06 18.54
CA ARG A 231 7.25 10.19 17.98
C ARG A 231 7.22 8.78 18.57
N ASN A 232 6.90 8.68 19.86
CA ASN A 232 6.94 7.42 20.61
C ASN A 232 5.78 7.27 21.59
N VAL A 233 5.80 6.13 22.27
CA VAL A 233 4.80 5.65 23.22
C VAL A 233 4.75 6.49 24.50
N ASN A 234 5.90 6.94 25.03
CA ASN A 234 5.96 7.75 26.26
C ASN A 234 5.39 9.16 26.05
N GLU A 235 5.74 9.81 24.93
CA GLU A 235 5.17 11.09 24.53
C GLU A 235 3.66 10.99 24.33
N ALA A 236 3.20 9.93 23.66
CA ALA A 236 1.78 9.66 23.47
C ALA A 236 1.04 9.51 24.80
N TRP A 237 1.64 8.83 25.77
CA TRP A 237 1.05 8.65 27.11
C TRP A 237 0.91 9.97 27.88
N ARG A 238 1.92 10.86 27.77
CA ARG A 238 1.84 12.22 28.36
C ARG A 238 0.69 13.02 27.75
N VAL A 239 0.46 12.89 26.44
CA VAL A 239 -0.70 13.51 25.77
C VAL A 239 -2.01 12.84 26.18
N PHE A 240 -2.02 11.51 26.33
CA PHE A 240 -3.20 10.75 26.74
C PHE A 240 -3.66 11.12 28.16
N THR A 241 -2.76 11.56 29.03
CA THR A 241 -3.05 11.94 30.42
C THR A 241 -3.23 13.45 30.63
N THR A 242 -3.14 14.26 29.56
CA THR A 242 -3.20 15.74 29.65
C THR A 242 -4.53 16.25 30.23
N PHE A 243 -5.65 15.61 29.93
CA PHE A 243 -6.96 15.99 30.48
C PHE A 243 -7.34 15.00 31.59
N SER A 244 -7.00 15.32 32.84
CA SER A 244 -7.32 14.50 34.02
C SER A 244 -8.83 14.41 34.28
N ASP A 245 -9.54 15.50 34.00
CA ASP A 245 -10.94 15.69 34.41
C ASP A 245 -11.93 15.19 33.35
N ILE A 246 -11.43 14.85 32.15
CA ILE A 246 -12.25 14.41 31.02
C ILE A 246 -11.92 12.95 30.73
N THR A 247 -12.95 12.10 30.77
CA THR A 247 -12.76 10.68 30.42
C THR A 247 -12.47 10.54 28.91
N PRO A 248 -11.34 9.92 28.51
CA PRO A 248 -11.03 9.67 27.10
C PRO A 248 -12.11 8.78 26.47
N ASN A 249 -12.51 9.05 25.22
CA ASN A 249 -13.44 8.18 24.50
C ASN A 249 -12.70 7.16 23.62
N PHE A 250 -13.44 6.27 22.93
CA PHE A 250 -12.85 5.25 22.07
C PHE A 250 -11.93 5.82 20.95
N GLN A 251 -12.09 7.08 20.53
CA GLN A 251 -11.17 7.70 19.57
C GLN A 251 -9.79 7.88 20.23
N VAL A 252 -9.75 8.47 21.42
CA VAL A 252 -8.49 8.72 22.13
C VAL A 252 -7.79 7.40 22.49
N TYR A 253 -8.54 6.42 23.01
CA TYR A 253 -8.02 5.07 23.26
C TYR A 253 -7.51 4.40 21.98
N GLY A 254 -8.23 4.53 20.87
CA GLY A 254 -7.84 3.96 19.58
C GLY A 254 -6.45 4.43 19.12
N GLU A 255 -6.16 5.73 19.21
CA GLU A 255 -4.83 6.26 18.87
C GLU A 255 -3.75 5.80 19.85
N MET A 256 -4.07 5.69 21.15
CA MET A 256 -3.13 5.19 22.14
C MET A 256 -2.78 3.71 21.91
N PHE A 257 -3.76 2.84 21.65
CA PHE A 257 -3.51 1.43 21.30
C PHE A 257 -2.67 1.29 20.04
N LEU A 258 -2.97 2.09 19.01
CA LEU A 258 -2.18 2.12 17.78
C LEU A 258 -0.72 2.50 18.04
N LYS A 259 -0.46 3.41 18.98
CA LYS A 259 0.90 3.78 19.37
C LYS A 259 1.57 2.68 20.20
N LEU A 260 0.88 2.09 21.19
CA LEU A 260 1.40 0.98 22.00
C LEU A 260 1.76 -0.28 21.19
N GLN A 261 1.05 -0.50 20.09
CA GLN A 261 1.23 -1.64 19.21
C GLN A 261 2.16 -1.35 18.03
N ALA A 262 2.65 -0.11 17.90
CA ALA A 262 3.57 0.26 16.84
C ALA A 262 4.95 -0.34 17.08
N GLN A 263 5.59 -0.80 16.01
CA GLN A 263 6.98 -1.26 16.07
C GLN A 263 7.92 -0.07 16.24
N GLU A 264 9.00 -0.26 17.00
CA GLU A 264 10.10 0.70 17.10
C GLU A 264 11.07 0.54 15.94
N LEU A 265 11.46 1.65 15.32
CA LEU A 265 12.48 1.68 14.27
C LEU A 265 13.88 1.69 14.86
N HIS A 266 14.78 0.93 14.24
CA HIS A 266 16.21 1.04 14.46
C HIS A 266 16.78 2.27 13.70
N GLU A 267 17.82 2.90 14.24
CA GLU A 267 18.33 4.25 13.89
C GLU A 267 18.71 4.46 12.39
N GLU A 268 18.82 3.40 11.58
CA GLU A 268 19.31 3.44 10.19
C GLU A 268 18.25 3.74 9.12
N ALA A 269 17.02 4.10 9.50
CA ALA A 269 15.96 4.40 8.52
C ALA A 269 16.01 5.87 8.04
N ASP A 270 16.00 6.09 6.71
CA ASP A 270 15.81 7.42 6.06
C ASP A 270 14.37 7.98 6.23
N LEU A 271 13.75 7.72 7.38
CA LEU A 271 12.39 8.13 7.74
C LEU A 271 12.47 9.18 8.84
N LEU A 272 11.64 10.21 8.75
CA LEU A 272 11.47 11.18 9.82
C LEU A 272 10.21 10.86 10.62
N PRO A 273 10.14 11.28 11.90
CA PRO A 273 8.92 11.14 12.69
C PRO A 273 7.69 11.67 11.95
N GLY A 274 6.60 10.92 11.95
CA GLY A 274 5.37 11.26 11.22
C GLY A 274 5.31 10.82 9.75
N ASP A 275 6.38 10.28 9.17
CA ASP A 275 6.35 9.67 7.82
C ASP A 275 5.71 8.28 7.81
N SER A 276 5.90 7.51 8.89
CA SER A 276 5.35 6.16 9.08
C SER A 276 4.57 6.06 10.41
N ARG A 277 3.95 4.89 10.65
CA ARG A 277 3.25 4.61 11.93
C ARG A 277 4.18 4.05 13.00
N GLU A 278 5.42 3.77 12.66
CA GLU A 278 6.40 3.23 13.59
C GLU A 278 6.83 4.29 14.60
N THR A 279 7.38 3.83 15.71
CA THR A 279 7.86 4.68 16.79
C THR A 279 9.35 4.92 16.64
N PHE A 280 9.79 6.10 17.06
CA PHE A 280 11.18 6.53 16.97
C PHE A 280 11.82 6.51 18.37
N PRO A 281 13.09 6.09 18.48
CA PRO A 281 13.79 6.02 19.75
C PRO A 281 13.86 7.40 20.40
N VAL A 282 13.92 7.41 21.73
CA VAL A 282 13.93 8.65 22.53
C VAL A 282 15.36 9.00 22.91
N HIS A 283 15.77 10.25 22.65
CA HIS A 283 16.99 10.78 23.25
C HIS A 283 16.75 11.10 24.73
N HIS A 284 17.02 10.15 25.62
CA HIS A 284 16.93 10.32 27.07
C HIS A 284 18.22 10.91 27.64
N ASN A 285 18.64 12.09 27.20
CA ASN A 285 19.96 12.58 27.59
C ASN A 285 20.13 12.90 29.09
N ASN A 286 19.09 12.85 29.94
CA ASN A 286 19.18 13.23 31.36
C ASN A 286 18.13 12.58 32.32
N LEU A 287 17.46 11.48 31.97
CA LEU A 287 16.44 10.86 32.85
C LEU A 287 16.95 9.58 33.49
N SER A 288 16.69 9.41 34.80
CA SER A 288 16.98 8.15 35.49
C SER A 288 16.03 7.03 35.07
N GLU A 289 16.45 5.77 35.19
CA GLU A 289 15.59 4.60 34.91
C GLU A 289 14.28 4.62 35.71
N TYR A 290 14.33 5.14 36.95
CA TYR A 290 13.17 5.28 37.81
C TYR A 290 12.16 6.31 37.26
N GLU A 291 12.64 7.46 36.80
CA GLU A 291 11.77 8.49 36.20
C GLU A 291 11.16 8.02 34.88
N LEU A 292 11.89 7.20 34.12
CA LEU A 292 11.40 6.56 32.91
C LEU A 292 10.30 5.53 33.22
N ALA A 293 10.51 4.70 34.25
CA ALA A 293 9.50 3.73 34.69
C ALA A 293 8.20 4.41 35.16
N ARG A 294 8.29 5.52 35.92
CA ARG A 294 7.11 6.28 36.37
C ARG A 294 6.32 6.91 35.22
N GLN A 295 7.01 7.25 34.13
CA GLN A 295 6.40 7.86 32.94
C GLN A 295 5.95 6.82 31.91
N SER A 296 6.22 5.54 32.15
CA SER A 296 5.88 4.47 31.23
C SER A 296 4.37 4.26 31.18
N PRO A 297 3.78 4.08 29.99
CA PRO A 297 2.37 3.77 29.87
C PRO A 297 2.05 2.35 30.36
N PRO A 298 0.76 2.10 30.66
CA PRO A 298 0.26 0.75 30.86
C PRO A 298 0.43 -0.11 29.61
N THR A 299 0.45 -1.42 29.80
CA THR A 299 0.38 -2.40 28.72
C THR A 299 -0.96 -2.30 27.97
N VAL A 300 -1.03 -2.88 26.77
CA VAL A 300 -2.28 -2.94 25.98
C VAL A 300 -3.41 -3.61 26.78
N ALA A 301 -3.11 -4.68 27.52
CA ALA A 301 -4.10 -5.40 28.32
C ALA A 301 -4.62 -4.54 29.48
N GLU A 302 -3.72 -3.92 30.25
CA GLU A 302 -4.09 -3.05 31.37
C GLU A 302 -4.89 -1.83 30.91
N LEU A 303 -4.46 -1.15 29.84
CA LEU A 303 -5.18 -0.01 29.29
C LEU A 303 -6.57 -0.42 28.75
N TYR A 304 -6.67 -1.62 28.18
CA TYR A 304 -7.94 -2.17 27.72
C TYR A 304 -8.89 -2.49 28.89
N ASP A 305 -8.39 -3.13 29.95
CA ASP A 305 -9.18 -3.40 31.16
C ASP A 305 -9.66 -2.09 31.80
N GLN A 306 -8.81 -1.06 31.85
CA GLN A 306 -9.19 0.29 32.28
C GLN A 306 -10.30 0.88 31.40
N MET A 307 -10.17 0.79 30.07
CA MET A 307 -11.18 1.27 29.14
C MET A 307 -12.56 0.61 29.38
N ILE A 308 -12.58 -0.73 29.52
CA ILE A 308 -13.81 -1.49 29.78
C ILE A 308 -14.39 -1.18 31.16
N SER A 309 -13.54 -1.07 32.20
CA SER A 309 -14.00 -0.72 33.57
C SER A 309 -14.68 0.64 33.64
N ARG A 310 -14.32 1.57 32.75
CA ARG A 310 -14.95 2.89 32.61
C ARG A 310 -16.21 2.87 31.74
N GLY A 311 -16.68 1.70 31.33
CA GLY A 311 -17.89 1.51 30.51
C GLY A 311 -17.71 1.88 29.04
N ILE A 312 -16.48 2.03 28.55
CA ILE A 312 -16.20 2.46 27.18
C ILE A 312 -15.97 1.22 26.31
N LYS A 313 -16.83 1.02 25.31
CA LYS A 313 -16.72 -0.12 24.40
C LYS A 313 -15.77 0.18 23.24
N PRO A 314 -15.03 -0.83 22.73
CA PRO A 314 -14.21 -0.66 21.53
C PRO A 314 -15.11 -0.53 20.30
N GLU A 315 -15.00 0.59 19.58
CA GLU A 315 -15.80 0.88 18.39
C GLU A 315 -14.97 1.42 17.24
N GLY A 316 -15.50 1.26 16.03
CA GLY A 316 -14.89 1.80 14.80
C GLY A 316 -13.42 1.41 14.67
N TYR A 317 -12.54 2.39 14.40
CA TYR A 317 -11.13 2.12 14.19
C TYR A 317 -10.37 1.64 15.44
N CYS A 318 -10.86 1.95 16.65
CA CYS A 318 -10.29 1.44 17.90
C CYS A 318 -10.42 -0.09 17.96
N LEU A 319 -11.63 -0.61 17.70
CA LEU A 319 -11.87 -2.05 17.59
C LEU A 319 -11.01 -2.69 16.50
N TYR A 320 -10.93 -2.07 15.32
CA TYR A 320 -10.16 -2.62 14.20
C TYR A 320 -8.67 -2.72 14.54
N ALA A 321 -8.10 -1.71 15.20
CA ALA A 321 -6.72 -1.71 15.65
C ALA A 321 -6.45 -2.82 16.68
N LEU A 322 -7.30 -2.92 17.70
CA LEU A 322 -7.21 -3.94 18.75
C LEU A 322 -7.25 -5.35 18.16
N VAL A 323 -8.25 -5.66 17.32
CA VAL A 323 -8.41 -7.00 16.72
C VAL A 323 -7.25 -7.34 15.80
N ARG A 324 -6.85 -6.42 14.91
CA ARG A 324 -5.78 -6.66 13.93
C ARG A 324 -4.44 -6.98 14.61
N ASN A 325 -4.15 -6.30 15.71
CA ASN A 325 -2.88 -6.39 16.45
C ASN A 325 -2.95 -7.29 17.70
N ALA A 326 -4.05 -8.02 17.90
CA ALA A 326 -4.23 -8.91 19.04
C ALA A 326 -3.13 -9.98 19.09
N ARG A 327 -2.61 -10.31 20.28
CA ARG A 327 -1.53 -11.30 20.41
C ARG A 327 -2.04 -12.72 20.24
N THR A 328 -3.29 -12.96 20.61
CA THR A 328 -3.96 -14.27 20.52
C THR A 328 -5.31 -14.16 19.79
N ILE A 329 -5.84 -15.32 19.35
CA ILE A 329 -7.19 -15.39 18.79
C ILE A 329 -8.23 -15.06 19.86
N GLN A 330 -7.98 -15.48 21.10
CA GLN A 330 -8.82 -15.23 22.27
C GLN A 330 -8.95 -13.73 22.56
N ASP A 331 -7.85 -12.97 22.52
CA ASP A 331 -7.88 -11.51 22.67
C ASP A 331 -8.70 -10.87 21.56
N GLY A 332 -8.48 -11.29 20.31
CA GLY A 332 -9.26 -10.80 19.17
C GLY A 332 -10.76 -11.05 19.34
N PHE A 333 -11.15 -12.24 19.81
CA PHE A 333 -12.54 -12.57 20.13
C PHE A 333 -13.08 -11.77 21.30
N ARG A 334 -12.28 -11.58 22.36
CA ARG A 334 -12.64 -10.76 23.51
C ARG A 334 -12.99 -9.35 23.07
N TYR A 335 -12.13 -8.72 22.27
CA TYR A 335 -12.36 -7.37 21.75
C TYR A 335 -13.64 -7.27 20.90
N LEU A 336 -13.93 -8.28 20.07
CA LEU A 336 -15.16 -8.33 19.28
C LEU A 336 -16.40 -8.52 20.16
N ARG A 337 -16.33 -9.38 21.18
CA ARG A 337 -17.46 -9.66 22.09
C ARG A 337 -17.81 -8.46 22.96
N ASP A 338 -16.80 -7.74 23.44
CA ASP A 338 -16.98 -6.60 24.35
C ASP A 338 -17.38 -5.31 23.57
N SER A 339 -17.42 -5.37 22.22
CA SER A 339 -17.85 -4.28 21.34
C SER A 339 -19.38 -4.13 21.24
N SER A 340 -19.86 -3.19 20.42
CA SER A 340 -21.29 -3.04 20.11
C SER A 340 -21.81 -3.97 18.99
N LEU A 341 -21.04 -4.96 18.58
CA LEU A 341 -21.44 -5.94 17.56
C LEU A 341 -22.41 -7.00 18.10
N ASP A 342 -23.23 -7.55 17.21
CA ASP A 342 -24.18 -8.63 17.53
C ASP A 342 -23.43 -9.89 18.04
N PRO A 343 -23.69 -10.35 19.27
CA PRO A 343 -22.97 -11.49 19.86
C PRO A 343 -23.12 -12.78 19.05
N VAL A 344 -24.28 -13.01 18.41
CA VAL A 344 -24.51 -14.20 17.58
C VAL A 344 -23.61 -14.18 16.35
N SER A 345 -23.57 -13.06 15.63
CA SER A 345 -22.64 -12.84 14.53
C SER A 345 -21.17 -12.99 14.95
N VAL A 346 -20.77 -12.42 16.09
CA VAL A 346 -19.39 -12.57 16.60
C VAL A 346 -19.07 -14.04 16.91
N ASN A 347 -19.95 -14.76 17.60
CA ASN A 347 -19.78 -16.17 17.93
C ASN A 347 -19.73 -17.08 16.70
N SER A 348 -20.27 -16.62 15.56
CA SER A 348 -20.24 -17.34 14.28
C SER A 348 -18.87 -17.33 13.60
N LEU A 349 -17.96 -16.42 14.01
CA LEU A 349 -16.59 -16.32 13.48
C LEU A 349 -15.62 -17.38 14.06
N ALA A 350 -16.02 -18.07 15.12
CA ALA A 350 -15.17 -19.06 15.81
C ALA A 350 -14.62 -20.12 14.84
N LEU A 351 -13.40 -20.59 15.11
CA LEU A 351 -12.75 -21.61 14.29
C LEU A 351 -13.67 -22.83 14.09
N PHE A 352 -13.61 -23.43 12.91
CA PHE A 352 -14.41 -24.58 12.47
C PHE A 352 -15.92 -24.36 12.32
N LYS A 353 -16.45 -23.19 12.69
CA LYS A 353 -17.85 -22.86 12.40
C LYS A 353 -18.03 -22.48 10.92
N MET A 354 -19.20 -22.81 10.38
CA MET A 354 -19.63 -22.35 9.06
C MET A 354 -20.78 -21.36 9.22
N PRO A 355 -20.48 -20.06 9.35
CA PRO A 355 -21.51 -19.03 9.50
C PRO A 355 -22.28 -18.85 8.19
N SER A 356 -23.51 -18.33 8.27
CA SER A 356 -24.25 -17.91 7.08
C SER A 356 -23.81 -16.54 6.59
N HIS A 357 -23.99 -16.27 5.30
CA HIS A 357 -23.79 -14.95 4.70
C HIS A 357 -24.47 -13.83 5.50
N GLN A 358 -25.70 -14.06 5.99
CA GLN A 358 -26.45 -13.07 6.77
C GLN A 358 -25.78 -12.77 8.13
N ALA A 359 -25.24 -13.78 8.81
CA ALA A 359 -24.52 -13.58 10.07
C ALA A 359 -23.24 -12.75 9.84
N LEU A 360 -22.50 -13.04 8.77
CA LEU A 360 -21.27 -12.29 8.43
C LEU A 360 -21.54 -10.86 7.97
N ARG A 361 -22.64 -10.63 7.24
CA ARG A 361 -23.02 -9.30 6.73
C ARG A 361 -23.32 -8.29 7.84
N ARG A 362 -23.78 -8.75 9.01
CA ARG A 362 -24.03 -7.90 10.19
C ARG A 362 -22.74 -7.34 10.81
N ILE A 363 -21.58 -7.95 10.52
CA ILE A 363 -20.28 -7.48 11.01
C ILE A 363 -19.75 -6.41 10.07
N PRO A 364 -19.33 -5.22 10.52
CA PRO A 364 -18.70 -4.22 9.66
C PRO A 364 -17.50 -4.77 8.87
N LEU A 365 -17.39 -4.41 7.59
CA LEU A 365 -16.34 -4.93 6.69
C LEU A 365 -14.92 -4.79 7.25
N LEU A 366 -14.62 -3.67 7.92
CA LEU A 366 -13.31 -3.43 8.50
C LEU A 366 -13.03 -4.25 9.77
N ALA A 367 -14.05 -4.56 10.58
CA ALA A 367 -13.92 -5.50 11.71
C ALA A 367 -13.65 -6.91 11.19
N PHE A 368 -14.43 -7.34 10.19
CA PHE A 368 -14.24 -8.62 9.52
C PHE A 368 -12.84 -8.75 8.92
N ASN A 369 -12.38 -7.77 8.14
CA ASN A 369 -11.03 -7.76 7.59
C ASN A 369 -9.95 -7.79 8.70
N SER A 370 -10.16 -7.08 9.81
CA SER A 370 -9.20 -7.09 10.93
C SER A 370 -9.08 -8.48 11.55
N TYR A 371 -10.19 -9.21 11.67
CA TYR A 371 -10.20 -10.60 12.13
C TYR A 371 -9.57 -11.57 11.12
N ILE A 372 -9.83 -11.41 9.82
CA ILE A 372 -9.13 -12.17 8.77
C ILE A 372 -7.62 -11.94 8.84
N GLN A 373 -7.18 -10.68 8.98
CA GLN A 373 -5.76 -10.34 9.14
C GLN A 373 -5.15 -10.96 10.40
N LEU A 374 -5.90 -11.03 11.50
CA LEU A 374 -5.49 -11.72 12.72
C LEU A 374 -5.25 -13.22 12.47
N LEU A 375 -6.20 -13.91 11.84
CA LEU A 375 -6.07 -15.34 11.48
C LEU A 375 -4.83 -15.59 10.61
N CYS A 376 -4.67 -14.79 9.55
CA CYS A 376 -3.55 -14.88 8.63
C CYS A 376 -2.18 -14.57 9.29
N ARG A 377 -2.13 -13.60 10.21
CA ARG A 377 -0.90 -13.25 10.95
C ARG A 377 -0.52 -14.34 11.94
N LEU A 378 -1.50 -14.84 12.70
CA LEU A 378 -1.26 -15.87 13.72
C LEU A 378 -1.07 -17.27 13.14
N GLN A 379 -1.26 -17.50 11.84
CA GLN A 379 -0.84 -18.76 11.22
C GLN A 379 0.65 -19.06 11.56
N PRO A 380 0.96 -20.25 12.09
CA PRO A 380 2.31 -20.57 12.57
C PRO A 380 3.31 -20.68 11.41
N ASP A 381 4.56 -20.29 11.69
CA ASP A 381 5.71 -20.60 10.84
C ASP A 381 6.52 -21.75 11.46
N ARG A 382 6.91 -22.75 10.66
CA ARG A 382 7.71 -23.91 11.07
C ARG A 382 9.17 -23.76 10.64
N ARG A 383 10.08 -23.62 11.60
CA ARG A 383 11.54 -23.65 11.37
C ARG A 383 12.22 -24.96 11.79
N GLY A 384 11.46 -25.90 12.35
CA GLY A 384 11.97 -27.18 12.86
C GLY A 384 10.98 -28.32 12.66
N ARG A 385 11.09 -29.38 13.46
CA ARG A 385 10.22 -30.58 13.37
C ARG A 385 8.97 -30.49 14.26
N GLN A 386 8.69 -29.32 14.84
CA GLN A 386 7.54 -29.12 15.72
C GLN A 386 6.23 -29.32 14.93
N LYS A 387 5.33 -30.09 15.53
CA LYS A 387 3.94 -30.22 15.09
C LYS A 387 3.09 -29.19 15.82
N PHE A 388 2.10 -28.67 15.13
CA PHE A 388 1.14 -27.71 15.67
C PHE A 388 -0.23 -28.35 15.78
N HIS A 389 -1.06 -27.85 16.69
CA HIS A 389 -2.44 -28.34 16.81
C HIS A 389 -3.24 -28.00 15.55
N THR A 390 -4.24 -28.83 15.24
CA THR A 390 -5.09 -28.65 14.05
C THR A 390 -5.72 -27.26 14.00
N GLU A 391 -6.14 -26.72 15.15
CA GLU A 391 -6.73 -25.37 15.24
C GLU A 391 -5.77 -24.26 14.81
N GLU A 392 -4.48 -24.43 15.08
CA GLU A 392 -3.46 -23.44 14.78
C GLU A 392 -3.14 -23.40 13.29
N ILE A 393 -3.05 -24.57 12.66
CA ILE A 393 -2.75 -24.70 11.23
C ILE A 393 -3.98 -24.47 10.34
N TYR A 394 -5.19 -24.50 10.91
CA TYR A 394 -6.44 -24.29 10.17
C TYR A 394 -6.82 -22.81 9.97
N ARG A 395 -6.11 -21.85 10.58
CA ARG A 395 -6.51 -20.43 10.61
C ARG A 395 -6.70 -19.80 9.22
N ILE A 396 -5.77 -20.01 8.29
CA ILE A 396 -5.89 -19.51 6.90
C ILE A 396 -7.04 -20.21 6.15
N ARG A 397 -7.20 -21.52 6.33
CA ARG A 397 -8.31 -22.27 5.69
C ARG A 397 -9.67 -21.75 6.18
N HIS A 398 -9.80 -21.51 7.49
CA HIS A 398 -10.96 -20.88 8.08
C HIS A 398 -11.21 -19.47 7.51
N ALA A 399 -10.15 -18.65 7.41
CA ALA A 399 -10.24 -17.33 6.82
C ALA A 399 -10.77 -17.38 5.38
N ILE A 400 -10.29 -18.31 4.55
CA ILE A 400 -10.78 -18.51 3.18
C ILE A 400 -12.28 -18.84 3.15
N VAL A 401 -12.75 -19.73 4.03
CA VAL A 401 -14.17 -20.09 4.15
C VAL A 401 -15.01 -18.86 4.47
N LEU A 402 -14.61 -18.10 5.50
CA LEU A 402 -15.32 -16.88 5.91
C LEU A 402 -15.39 -15.84 4.79
N ILE A 403 -14.29 -15.69 4.04
CA ILE A 403 -14.24 -14.73 2.94
C ILE A 403 -15.14 -15.19 1.79
N LYS A 404 -15.08 -16.46 1.37
CA LYS A 404 -15.93 -16.99 0.29
C LYS A 404 -17.42 -16.84 0.60
N GLU A 405 -17.81 -17.06 1.87
CA GLU A 405 -19.19 -16.91 2.32
C GLU A 405 -19.67 -15.44 2.33
N ARG A 406 -18.81 -14.52 2.75
CA ARG A 406 -19.19 -13.10 2.84
C ARG A 406 -19.07 -12.38 1.49
N LEU A 407 -17.96 -12.57 0.80
CA LEU A 407 -17.55 -11.81 -0.38
C LEU A 407 -17.90 -12.56 -1.67
N THR A 408 -19.19 -12.88 -1.84
CA THR A 408 -19.67 -13.60 -3.01
C THR A 408 -19.64 -12.72 -4.26
N PRO A 409 -19.38 -13.29 -5.47
CA PRO A 409 -19.23 -12.52 -6.71
C PRO A 409 -20.44 -11.62 -7.06
N TYR A 410 -21.63 -12.04 -6.65
CA TYR A 410 -22.89 -11.35 -6.97
C TYR A 410 -23.19 -10.17 -6.05
N THR A 411 -22.36 -9.91 -5.04
CA THR A 411 -22.56 -8.80 -4.09
C THR A 411 -21.64 -7.63 -4.40
N THR A 412 -22.10 -6.41 -4.09
CA THR A 412 -21.25 -5.22 -4.20
C THR A 412 -20.01 -5.32 -3.28
N GLU A 413 -20.14 -5.95 -2.11
CA GLU A 413 -19.01 -6.17 -1.20
C GLU A 413 -17.98 -7.10 -1.85
N GLY A 414 -18.42 -8.26 -2.38
CA GLY A 414 -17.54 -9.21 -3.05
C GLY A 414 -16.85 -8.64 -4.28
N ALA A 415 -17.54 -7.78 -5.04
CA ALA A 415 -16.96 -7.14 -6.23
C ALA A 415 -15.91 -6.06 -5.94
N THR A 416 -15.77 -5.61 -4.69
CA THR A 416 -15.06 -4.34 -4.41
C THR A 416 -14.14 -4.36 -3.22
N PHE A 417 -14.37 -5.24 -2.24
CA PHE A 417 -13.64 -5.26 -0.99
C PHE A 417 -12.48 -6.27 -1.04
N ARG A 418 -11.32 -5.79 -1.50
CA ARG A 418 -10.10 -6.59 -1.71
C ARG A 418 -9.28 -6.98 -0.45
N PRO A 419 -9.22 -6.19 0.64
CA PRO A 419 -8.24 -6.40 1.70
C PRO A 419 -8.18 -7.79 2.35
N PRO A 420 -9.30 -8.53 2.54
CA PRO A 420 -9.23 -9.90 3.08
C PRO A 420 -8.47 -10.86 2.17
N TRP A 421 -8.64 -10.75 0.86
CA TRP A 421 -7.89 -11.54 -0.12
C TRP A 421 -6.41 -11.20 -0.10
N HIS A 422 -6.06 -9.92 -0.01
CA HIS A 422 -4.66 -9.49 0.16
C HIS A 422 -4.01 -10.12 1.39
N ALA A 423 -4.73 -10.25 2.51
CA ALA A 423 -4.22 -10.86 3.73
C ALA A 423 -3.92 -12.35 3.54
N VAL A 424 -4.81 -13.10 2.89
CA VAL A 424 -4.65 -14.53 2.61
C VAL A 424 -3.47 -14.77 1.66
N PHE A 425 -3.43 -14.11 0.50
CA PHE A 425 -2.35 -14.30 -0.47
C PHE A 425 -0.99 -13.89 0.13
N ARG A 426 -0.94 -12.79 0.90
CA ARG A 426 0.27 -12.39 1.63
C ARG A 426 0.72 -13.47 2.61
N ALA A 427 -0.22 -14.10 3.31
CA ALA A 427 0.11 -15.14 4.29
C ALA A 427 0.61 -16.43 3.64
N LEU A 428 0.00 -16.86 2.53
CA LEU A 428 0.46 -18.00 1.73
C LEU A 428 1.87 -17.78 1.16
N ALA A 429 2.19 -16.54 0.80
CA ALA A 429 3.51 -16.13 0.32
C ALA A 429 4.58 -16.02 1.41
N ARG A 430 4.24 -16.14 2.70
CA ARG A 430 5.23 -16.14 3.81
C ARG A 430 6.13 -17.37 3.69
N SER A 431 7.41 -17.18 4.01
CA SER A 431 8.34 -18.29 4.21
C SER A 431 8.01 -19.09 5.43
N ASN A 432 8.27 -20.39 5.37
CA ASN A 432 8.12 -21.29 6.51
C ASN A 432 6.68 -21.38 7.03
N ILE A 433 5.69 -20.89 6.27
CA ILE A 433 4.29 -20.98 6.68
C ILE A 433 3.90 -22.46 6.80
N CYS A 434 3.26 -22.82 7.90
CA CYS A 434 2.82 -24.17 8.14
C CYS A 434 1.33 -24.30 7.80
N LEU A 435 0.97 -25.15 6.84
CA LEU A 435 -0.43 -25.43 6.45
C LEU A 435 -0.86 -26.85 6.81
N THR A 436 0.12 -27.74 6.94
CA THR A 436 0.00 -29.15 7.25
C THR A 436 1.03 -29.51 8.32
N ASN A 437 0.91 -30.69 8.94
CA ASN A 437 1.95 -31.24 9.82
C ASN A 437 3.06 -32.01 9.05
N GLY A 438 3.22 -31.69 7.76
CA GLY A 438 4.19 -32.29 6.83
C GLY A 438 5.54 -31.56 6.76
N ARG A 439 6.30 -31.83 5.71
CA ARG A 439 7.60 -31.15 5.43
C ARG A 439 7.37 -29.75 4.87
N GLN A 440 8.36 -28.86 4.99
CA GLN A 440 8.25 -27.49 4.45
C GLN A 440 7.93 -27.44 2.95
N ALA A 441 8.51 -28.36 2.16
CA ALA A 441 8.23 -28.45 0.73
C ALA A 441 6.76 -28.84 0.45
N GLU A 442 6.13 -29.65 1.31
CA GLU A 442 4.72 -30.02 1.20
C GLU A 442 3.82 -28.83 1.55
N ASP A 443 4.17 -28.07 2.60
CA ASP A 443 3.48 -26.84 2.97
C ASP A 443 3.56 -25.77 1.87
N ASP A 444 4.72 -25.62 1.23
CA ASP A 444 4.90 -24.67 0.14
C ASP A 444 4.13 -25.10 -1.12
N ALA A 445 4.12 -26.40 -1.43
CA ALA A 445 3.30 -26.94 -2.51
C ALA A 445 1.79 -26.77 -2.23
N GLU A 446 1.35 -27.00 -0.99
CA GLU A 446 -0.04 -26.74 -0.55
C GLU A 446 -0.39 -25.26 -0.64
N ALA A 447 0.55 -24.37 -0.30
CA ALA A 447 0.36 -22.93 -0.42
C ALA A 447 0.16 -22.52 -1.89
N LEU A 448 0.94 -23.11 -2.80
CA LEU A 448 0.80 -22.86 -4.24
C LEU A 448 -0.55 -23.38 -4.76
N ARG A 449 -0.91 -24.64 -4.50
CA ARG A 449 -2.22 -25.20 -4.87
C ARG A 449 -3.36 -24.32 -4.38
N THR A 450 -3.36 -23.99 -3.09
CA THR A 450 -4.37 -23.11 -2.49
C THR A 450 -4.41 -21.76 -3.19
N SER A 451 -3.25 -21.15 -3.49
CA SER A 451 -3.20 -19.85 -4.16
C SER A 451 -3.72 -19.90 -5.61
N THR A 452 -3.42 -20.96 -6.36
CA THR A 452 -3.88 -21.18 -7.73
C THR A 452 -5.40 -21.41 -7.76
N ASP A 453 -5.92 -22.28 -6.88
CA ASP A 453 -7.36 -22.54 -6.76
C ASP A 453 -8.13 -21.28 -6.40
N LEU A 454 -7.60 -20.47 -5.48
CA LEU A 454 -8.22 -19.21 -5.11
C LEU A 454 -8.13 -18.16 -6.20
N LEU A 455 -7.07 -18.15 -7.00
CA LEU A 455 -6.85 -17.11 -7.99
C LEU A 455 -8.00 -17.02 -8.99
N SER A 456 -8.49 -18.16 -9.49
CA SER A 456 -9.65 -18.22 -10.39
C SER A 456 -10.91 -17.60 -9.74
N SER A 457 -11.17 -17.92 -8.47
CA SER A 457 -12.30 -17.39 -7.69
C SER A 457 -12.14 -15.89 -7.38
N VAL A 458 -10.92 -15.40 -7.17
CA VAL A 458 -10.68 -14.00 -6.84
C VAL A 458 -10.72 -13.12 -8.07
N VAL A 459 -10.18 -13.58 -9.20
CA VAL A 459 -10.28 -12.87 -10.48
C VAL A 459 -11.74 -12.69 -10.90
N THR A 460 -12.58 -13.70 -10.69
CA THR A 460 -14.02 -13.65 -11.00
C THR A 460 -14.83 -12.77 -10.03
N THR A 461 -14.41 -12.67 -8.77
CA THR A 461 -15.10 -11.82 -7.78
C THR A 461 -14.62 -10.37 -7.81
N VAL A 462 -13.34 -10.14 -7.57
CA VAL A 462 -12.75 -8.83 -7.27
C VAL A 462 -12.08 -8.17 -8.49
N GLY A 463 -11.83 -8.96 -9.53
CA GLY A 463 -11.07 -8.56 -10.70
C GLY A 463 -9.56 -8.67 -10.50
N MET A 464 -8.81 -8.13 -11.47
CA MET A 464 -7.35 -8.17 -11.47
C MET A 464 -6.76 -7.20 -10.44
N ASP A 465 -5.72 -7.64 -9.72
CA ASP A 465 -5.10 -6.86 -8.67
C ASP A 465 -3.56 -7.09 -8.65
N PRO A 466 -2.74 -6.03 -8.80
CA PRO A 466 -1.28 -6.15 -8.81
C PRO A 466 -0.68 -6.72 -7.52
N GLU A 467 -1.29 -6.46 -6.36
CA GLU A 467 -0.78 -6.97 -5.08
C GLU A 467 -1.01 -8.48 -4.97
N ILE A 468 -2.18 -8.98 -5.41
CA ILE A 468 -2.45 -10.42 -5.50
C ILE A 468 -1.45 -11.11 -6.45
N PHE A 469 -1.23 -10.52 -7.63
CA PHE A 469 -0.24 -11.03 -8.59
C PHE A 469 1.15 -11.15 -7.98
N LYS A 470 1.63 -10.09 -7.28
CA LYS A 470 2.92 -10.12 -6.58
C LYS A 470 3.01 -11.24 -5.55
N TYR A 471 1.96 -11.47 -4.76
CA TYR A 471 1.96 -12.54 -3.77
C TYR A 471 1.92 -13.93 -4.43
N TYR A 472 1.17 -14.09 -5.52
CA TYR A 472 1.19 -15.32 -6.31
C TYR A 472 2.60 -15.63 -6.84
N CYS A 473 3.26 -14.62 -7.43
CA CYS A 473 4.66 -14.70 -7.86
C CYS A 473 5.58 -15.16 -6.71
N ARG A 474 5.44 -14.59 -5.52
CA ARG A 474 6.26 -14.95 -4.34
C ARG A 474 5.99 -16.38 -3.84
N THR A 475 4.75 -16.85 -3.91
CA THR A 475 4.43 -18.23 -3.56
C THR A 475 5.10 -19.21 -4.52
N ILE A 476 5.08 -18.94 -5.83
CA ILE A 476 5.81 -19.74 -6.85
C ILE A 476 7.32 -19.75 -6.55
N GLN A 477 7.93 -18.59 -6.29
CA GLN A 477 9.35 -18.50 -5.94
C GLN A 477 9.69 -19.34 -4.71
N LYS A 478 8.84 -19.29 -3.68
CA LYS A 478 9.04 -20.07 -2.45
C LYS A 478 9.02 -21.58 -2.72
N VAL A 479 8.08 -22.08 -3.54
CA VAL A 479 8.05 -23.50 -3.93
C VAL A 479 9.34 -23.90 -4.65
N ALA A 480 9.76 -23.09 -5.62
CA ALA A 480 10.99 -23.32 -6.37
C ALA A 480 12.22 -23.36 -5.45
N LEU A 481 12.29 -22.45 -4.46
CA LEU A 481 13.38 -22.42 -3.46
C LEU A 481 13.41 -23.68 -2.58
N SER A 482 12.25 -24.14 -2.11
CA SER A 482 12.15 -25.37 -1.32
C SER A 482 12.54 -26.60 -2.14
N ARG A 483 12.24 -26.62 -3.44
CA ARG A 483 12.71 -27.68 -4.35
C ARG A 483 14.22 -27.60 -4.58
N LEU A 484 14.79 -26.42 -4.80
CA LEU A 484 16.24 -26.22 -4.94
C LEU A 484 16.99 -26.71 -3.70
N ALA A 485 16.51 -26.37 -2.51
CA ALA A 485 17.11 -26.84 -1.26
C ALA A 485 17.05 -28.38 -1.14
N SER A 486 15.94 -29.00 -1.54
CA SER A 486 15.80 -30.47 -1.55
C SER A 486 16.73 -31.16 -2.54
N LEU A 487 16.96 -30.56 -3.72
CA LEU A 487 17.86 -31.11 -4.73
C LEU A 487 19.31 -31.07 -4.24
N GLN A 488 19.75 -29.97 -3.63
CA GLN A 488 21.09 -29.85 -3.06
C GLN A 488 21.38 -30.91 -2.00
N SER A 489 20.46 -31.10 -1.05
CA SER A 489 20.61 -32.17 -0.05
C SER A 489 20.65 -33.57 -0.66
N SER A 490 20.12 -33.74 -1.87
CA SER A 490 20.16 -35.01 -2.61
C SER A 490 21.49 -35.16 -3.36
N THR A 491 22.01 -34.08 -3.98
CA THR A 491 23.31 -34.08 -4.67
C THR A 491 24.51 -34.22 -3.74
N GLU A 492 24.35 -33.98 -2.44
CA GLU A 492 25.36 -34.28 -1.42
C GLU A 492 25.35 -35.76 -0.99
N ASN A 493 24.30 -36.52 -1.32
CA ASN A 493 24.15 -37.92 -0.95
C ASN A 493 24.30 -38.85 -2.18
N PRO A 494 25.45 -39.55 -2.32
CA PRO A 494 25.75 -40.41 -3.47
C PRO A 494 24.72 -41.53 -3.74
N TYR A 495 23.93 -41.90 -2.73
CA TYR A 495 22.93 -42.97 -2.82
C TYR A 495 21.52 -42.48 -3.12
N SER A 496 21.32 -41.16 -3.29
CA SER A 496 20.00 -40.62 -3.59
C SER A 496 19.68 -40.71 -5.09
N GLN A 497 18.40 -40.98 -5.42
CA GLN A 497 17.94 -40.90 -6.82
C GLN A 497 18.18 -39.51 -7.43
N GLY A 498 18.18 -38.45 -6.60
CA GLY A 498 18.49 -37.08 -7.03
C GLY A 498 19.96 -36.89 -7.41
N PHE A 499 20.90 -37.60 -6.77
CA PHE A 499 22.31 -37.61 -7.15
C PHE A 499 22.52 -38.28 -8.50
N ALA A 500 21.91 -39.45 -8.72
CA ALA A 500 21.99 -40.16 -10.00
C ALA A 500 21.38 -39.33 -11.15
N ALA A 501 20.22 -38.70 -10.94
CA ALA A 501 19.58 -37.82 -11.93
C ALA A 501 20.41 -36.55 -12.21
N ALA A 502 20.97 -35.91 -11.17
CA ALA A 502 21.85 -34.76 -11.35
C ALA A 502 23.17 -35.13 -12.07
N ALA A 503 23.74 -36.29 -11.76
CA ALA A 503 24.92 -36.83 -12.44
C ALA A 503 24.64 -37.22 -13.90
N ALA A 504 23.40 -37.61 -14.21
CA ALA A 504 22.91 -37.87 -15.56
C ALA A 504 22.49 -36.61 -16.33
N GLY A 505 22.61 -35.41 -15.74
CA GLY A 505 22.22 -34.15 -16.38
C GLY A 505 20.70 -33.91 -16.45
N GLU A 506 19.87 -34.74 -15.78
CA GLU A 506 18.42 -34.58 -15.78
C GLU A 506 17.98 -33.42 -14.88
N HIS A 507 17.59 -32.31 -15.50
CA HIS A 507 17.13 -31.13 -14.76
C HIS A 507 15.61 -31.15 -14.55
N ALA A 508 15.15 -31.78 -13.48
CA ALA A 508 13.75 -31.72 -13.07
C ALA A 508 13.29 -30.24 -12.88
N PRO A 509 12.04 -29.90 -13.27
CA PRO A 509 11.52 -28.56 -13.07
C PRO A 509 11.42 -28.22 -11.58
N LEU A 510 11.66 -26.94 -11.24
CA LEU A 510 11.60 -26.46 -9.85
C LEU A 510 10.16 -26.38 -9.31
N VAL A 511 9.17 -26.34 -10.20
CA VAL A 511 7.74 -26.23 -9.88
C VAL A 511 6.98 -27.30 -10.66
N THR A 512 6.20 -28.12 -9.96
CA THR A 512 5.30 -29.11 -10.57
C THR A 512 4.23 -28.40 -11.40
N GLY A 513 3.94 -28.89 -12.61
CA GLY A 513 2.99 -28.22 -13.52
C GLY A 513 3.51 -26.89 -14.07
N ARG A 514 4.84 -26.74 -14.21
CA ARG A 514 5.52 -25.51 -14.68
C ARG A 514 4.81 -24.81 -15.84
N GLN A 515 4.43 -25.55 -16.88
CA GLN A 515 3.80 -24.98 -18.09
C GLN A 515 2.43 -24.36 -17.79
N ASP A 516 1.61 -25.00 -16.95
CA ASP A 516 0.31 -24.48 -16.56
C ASP A 516 0.45 -23.21 -15.72
N VAL A 517 1.34 -23.26 -14.73
CA VAL A 517 1.67 -22.10 -13.89
C VAL A 517 2.17 -20.94 -14.73
N LEU A 518 3.06 -21.19 -15.70
CA LEU A 518 3.60 -20.18 -16.60
C LEU A 518 2.49 -19.53 -17.46
N ARG A 519 1.61 -20.35 -18.04
CA ARG A 519 0.50 -19.91 -18.87
C ARG A 519 -0.46 -19.01 -18.09
N GLU A 520 -0.86 -19.43 -16.89
CA GLU A 520 -1.73 -18.63 -16.01
C GLU A 520 -1.05 -17.31 -15.59
N LEU A 521 0.23 -17.39 -15.23
CA LEU A 521 1.01 -16.24 -14.80
C LEU A 521 1.15 -15.19 -15.91
N LYS A 522 1.52 -15.60 -17.12
CA LYS A 522 1.60 -14.73 -18.30
C LYS A 522 0.23 -14.15 -18.65
N ALA A 523 -0.83 -14.96 -18.63
CA ALA A 523 -2.19 -14.49 -18.90
C ALA A 523 -2.66 -13.46 -17.87
N PHE A 524 -2.30 -13.63 -16.58
CA PHE A 524 -2.57 -12.63 -15.55
C PHE A 524 -1.81 -11.34 -15.86
N PHE A 525 -0.49 -11.41 -16.04
CA PHE A 525 0.33 -10.23 -16.29
C PHE A 525 -0.15 -9.43 -17.52
N ASN A 526 -0.39 -10.11 -18.64
CA ASN A 526 -0.85 -9.48 -19.88
C ASN A 526 -2.18 -8.72 -19.69
N LYS A 527 -3.10 -9.27 -18.90
CA LYS A 527 -4.36 -8.59 -18.55
C LYS A 527 -4.14 -7.40 -17.60
N LEU A 528 -3.16 -7.47 -16.69
CA LEU A 528 -2.83 -6.36 -15.80
C LEU A 528 -2.25 -5.16 -16.54
N VAL A 529 -1.42 -5.42 -17.57
CA VAL A 529 -0.73 -4.38 -18.35
C VAL A 529 -1.42 -4.03 -19.66
N ALA A 530 -2.65 -4.51 -19.87
CA ALA A 530 -3.45 -4.13 -21.03
C ALA A 530 -3.71 -2.62 -21.01
N SER A 531 -3.40 -1.94 -22.12
CA SER A 531 -3.64 -0.51 -22.27
C SER A 531 -5.14 -0.23 -22.33
N VAL A 532 -5.57 0.86 -21.70
CA VAL A 532 -6.95 1.34 -21.82
C VAL A 532 -7.10 2.08 -23.14
N GLU A 533 -8.05 1.65 -23.97
CA GLU A 533 -8.41 2.38 -25.20
C GLU A 533 -8.90 3.78 -24.85
N GLN A 534 -8.29 4.79 -25.48
CA GLN A 534 -8.69 6.18 -25.28
C GLN A 534 -9.94 6.46 -26.13
N ALA A 535 -11.10 6.58 -25.47
CA ALA A 535 -12.34 6.99 -26.10
C ALA A 535 -12.62 8.47 -25.81
N GLY A 536 -12.90 9.27 -26.85
CA GLY A 536 -13.56 10.58 -26.72
C GLY A 536 -12.67 11.76 -26.30
N GLY A 537 -11.38 11.78 -26.64
CA GLY A 537 -10.50 12.95 -26.43
C GLY A 537 -10.17 13.29 -24.96
N LEU A 538 -10.66 12.49 -24.01
CA LEU A 538 -10.34 12.62 -22.59
C LEU A 538 -9.02 11.89 -22.29
N GLU A 539 -8.02 12.63 -21.81
CA GLU A 539 -6.79 12.05 -21.31
C GLU A 539 -7.05 11.14 -20.09
N ALA A 540 -7.05 9.82 -20.31
CA ALA A 540 -7.15 8.79 -19.29
C ALA A 540 -5.76 8.19 -18.96
N PRO A 541 -5.57 7.61 -17.76
CA PRO A 541 -4.34 6.87 -17.47
C PRO A 541 -4.16 5.69 -18.45
N THR A 542 -2.90 5.37 -18.78
CA THR A 542 -2.57 4.34 -19.77
C THR A 542 -3.03 2.94 -19.35
N PHE A 543 -2.95 2.63 -18.06
CA PHE A 543 -3.26 1.32 -17.52
C PHE A 543 -4.37 1.38 -16.48
N LEU A 544 -5.24 0.37 -16.48
CA LEU A 544 -6.30 0.22 -15.48
C LEU A 544 -5.72 -0.12 -14.09
N HIS A 545 -4.60 -0.85 -14.06
CA HIS A 545 -3.95 -1.31 -12.84
C HIS A 545 -2.54 -0.73 -12.72
N ASN A 546 -2.18 -0.29 -11.52
CA ASN A 546 -0.88 0.33 -11.29
C ASN A 546 0.22 -0.72 -11.07
N VAL A 547 0.93 -1.07 -12.15
CA VAL A 547 2.07 -1.99 -12.11
C VAL A 547 3.37 -1.20 -11.92
N GLY A 548 3.78 -1.06 -10.65
CA GLY A 548 5.05 -0.41 -10.29
C GLY A 548 6.28 -1.35 -10.25
N PRO A 549 7.49 -0.80 -10.01
CA PRO A 549 8.77 -1.54 -10.05
C PRO A 549 8.84 -2.81 -9.19
N VAL A 550 8.18 -2.81 -8.02
CA VAL A 550 8.15 -4.00 -7.13
C VAL A 550 7.48 -5.22 -7.79
N HIS A 551 6.45 -5.00 -8.61
CA HIS A 551 5.74 -6.08 -9.30
C HIS A 551 6.61 -6.67 -10.40
N LEU A 552 7.28 -5.81 -11.16
CA LEU A 552 8.17 -6.19 -12.28
C LEU A 552 9.39 -6.96 -11.76
N HIS A 553 10.06 -6.45 -10.72
CA HIS A 553 11.17 -7.16 -10.08
C HIS A 553 10.76 -8.55 -9.61
N THR A 554 9.60 -8.64 -8.94
CA THR A 554 9.08 -9.92 -8.46
C THR A 554 8.73 -10.84 -9.63
N TYR A 555 8.15 -10.31 -10.71
CA TYR A 555 7.77 -11.11 -11.88
C TYR A 555 8.98 -11.65 -12.65
N ILE A 556 9.98 -10.81 -12.96
CA ILE A 556 11.23 -11.27 -13.60
C ILE A 556 11.89 -12.36 -12.78
N ARG A 557 11.97 -12.19 -11.44
CA ARG A 557 12.49 -13.26 -10.58
C ARG A 557 11.68 -14.55 -10.68
N THR A 558 10.34 -14.46 -10.72
CA THR A 558 9.49 -15.65 -10.87
C THR A 558 9.71 -16.33 -12.21
N LEU A 559 9.82 -15.58 -13.31
CA LEU A 559 10.14 -16.12 -14.63
C LEU A 559 11.52 -16.81 -14.65
N ALA A 560 12.50 -16.25 -13.95
CA ALA A 560 13.81 -16.90 -13.78
C ALA A 560 13.69 -18.24 -13.01
N PHE A 561 12.92 -18.31 -11.92
CA PHE A 561 12.67 -19.60 -11.23
C PHE A 561 11.87 -20.60 -12.07
N LEU A 562 11.07 -20.12 -13.01
CA LEU A 562 10.35 -20.94 -13.98
C LEU A 562 11.17 -21.20 -15.25
N GLU A 563 12.41 -20.71 -15.33
CA GLU A 563 13.31 -20.92 -16.47
C GLU A 563 12.71 -20.47 -17.82
N ASP A 564 12.09 -19.28 -17.82
CA ASP A 564 11.42 -18.70 -19.01
C ASP A 564 12.12 -17.41 -19.44
N THR A 565 13.21 -17.59 -20.20
CA THR A 565 14.05 -16.49 -20.68
C THR A 565 13.31 -15.57 -21.64
N ASP A 566 12.53 -16.13 -22.57
CA ASP A 566 11.72 -15.33 -23.51
C ASP A 566 10.70 -14.44 -22.79
N GLY A 567 10.05 -14.97 -21.75
CA GLY A 567 9.15 -14.16 -20.92
C GLY A 567 9.86 -13.00 -20.22
N MET A 568 11.11 -13.19 -19.78
CA MET A 568 11.89 -12.09 -19.20
C MET A 568 12.22 -11.02 -20.24
N VAL A 569 12.54 -11.41 -21.48
CA VAL A 569 12.77 -10.49 -22.60
C VAL A 569 11.48 -9.71 -22.92
N ASP A 570 10.33 -10.38 -22.95
CA ASP A 570 9.04 -9.72 -23.20
C ASP A 570 8.69 -8.68 -22.13
N VAL A 571 9.00 -8.97 -20.86
CA VAL A 571 8.84 -8.00 -19.77
C VAL A 571 9.77 -6.80 -19.97
N MET A 572 11.03 -7.04 -20.37
CA MET A 572 11.98 -5.96 -20.65
C MET A 572 11.52 -5.07 -21.81
N ARG A 573 11.06 -5.66 -22.91
CA ARG A 573 10.45 -4.91 -24.03
C ARG A 573 9.29 -4.05 -23.56
N TRP A 574 8.39 -4.60 -22.74
CA TRP A 574 7.29 -3.84 -22.16
C TRP A 574 7.77 -2.69 -21.27
N MET A 575 8.82 -2.92 -20.46
CA MET A 575 9.41 -1.89 -19.60
C MET A 575 10.00 -0.73 -20.42
N PHE A 576 10.75 -1.01 -21.48
CA PHE A 576 11.30 0.02 -22.36
C PHE A 576 10.20 0.83 -23.05
N ARG A 577 9.17 0.17 -23.59
CA ARG A 577 8.02 0.82 -24.23
C ARG A 577 7.25 1.75 -23.29
N ASN A 578 7.24 1.46 -21.99
CA ASN A 578 6.45 2.17 -20.97
C ASN A 578 7.32 2.89 -19.93
N ARG A 579 8.55 3.24 -20.31
CA ARG A 579 9.56 3.83 -19.42
C ARG A 579 9.05 5.05 -18.66
N SER A 580 8.43 6.02 -19.34
CA SER A 580 7.96 7.27 -18.73
C SER A 580 6.93 7.03 -17.61
N TYR A 581 6.04 6.05 -17.81
CA TYR A 581 5.10 5.61 -16.80
C TYR A 581 5.82 4.98 -15.59
N LEU A 582 6.83 4.16 -15.83
CA LEU A 582 7.57 3.46 -14.78
C LEU A 582 8.46 4.40 -13.96
N ASP A 583 9.14 5.35 -14.59
CA ASP A 583 9.93 6.38 -13.91
C ASP A 583 9.03 7.19 -12.97
N TRP A 584 7.87 7.62 -13.47
CA TRP A 584 6.91 8.35 -12.65
C TRP A 584 6.33 7.50 -11.51
N GLU A 585 5.93 6.23 -11.75
CA GLU A 585 5.46 5.34 -10.66
C GLU A 585 6.55 5.03 -9.63
N ALA A 586 7.82 4.94 -10.06
CA ALA A 586 8.96 4.70 -9.19
C ALA A 586 9.15 5.84 -8.18
N GLU A 587 9.17 7.08 -8.65
CA GLU A 587 9.25 8.27 -7.81
C GLU A 587 8.04 8.40 -6.87
N ARG A 588 6.85 8.08 -7.41
CA ARG A 588 5.58 8.23 -6.70
C ARG A 588 5.49 7.40 -5.42
N LYS A 589 5.83 6.11 -5.46
CA LYS A 589 5.58 5.20 -4.32
C LYS A 589 6.63 5.30 -3.22
N SER A 590 7.92 5.47 -3.51
CA SER A 590 8.98 5.63 -2.49
C SER A 590 10.33 5.99 -3.12
N GLY A 591 11.28 6.54 -2.35
CA GLY A 591 12.68 6.68 -2.81
C GLY A 591 13.35 5.37 -3.22
N ARG A 592 12.78 4.21 -2.88
CA ARG A 592 13.26 2.88 -3.30
C ARG A 592 12.79 2.46 -4.70
N GLY A 593 11.94 3.24 -5.37
CA GLY A 593 11.43 2.92 -6.70
C GLY A 593 12.53 2.75 -7.75
N PRO A 594 13.41 3.75 -7.95
CA PRO A 594 14.54 3.65 -8.88
C PRO A 594 15.48 2.48 -8.51
N ALA A 595 15.72 2.26 -7.22
CA ALA A 595 16.52 1.12 -6.76
C ALA A 595 15.88 -0.23 -7.12
N LEU A 596 14.55 -0.34 -7.16
CA LEU A 596 13.85 -1.54 -7.60
C LEU A 596 13.92 -1.73 -9.12
N ILE A 597 13.93 -0.65 -9.91
CA ILE A 597 14.19 -0.73 -11.35
C ILE A 597 15.61 -1.27 -11.57
N ALA A 598 16.61 -0.71 -10.89
CA ALA A 598 17.99 -1.20 -10.97
C ALA A 598 18.09 -2.69 -10.57
N LYS A 599 17.43 -3.12 -9.49
CA LYS A 599 17.36 -4.53 -9.10
C LYS A 599 16.68 -5.42 -10.14
N THR A 600 15.72 -4.88 -10.90
CA THR A 600 15.06 -5.58 -12.01
C THR A 600 16.03 -5.80 -13.16
N LEU A 601 16.83 -4.79 -13.51
CA LEU A 601 17.90 -4.90 -14.50
C LEU A 601 19.00 -5.89 -14.06
N CYS A 602 19.41 -5.86 -12.78
CA CYS A 602 20.33 -6.85 -12.22
C CYS A 602 19.76 -8.28 -12.32
N ALA A 603 18.47 -8.46 -12.02
CA ALA A 603 17.82 -9.77 -12.13
C ALA A 603 17.79 -10.27 -13.57
N PHE A 604 17.46 -9.40 -14.52
CA PHE A 604 17.47 -9.73 -15.95
C PHE A 604 18.88 -10.13 -16.41
N GLN A 605 19.90 -9.33 -16.10
CA GLN A 605 21.28 -9.64 -16.47
C GLN A 605 21.81 -10.92 -15.79
N ALA A 606 21.43 -11.18 -14.55
CA ALA A 606 21.87 -12.38 -13.82
C ALA A 606 21.33 -13.70 -14.41
N PHE A 607 20.10 -13.69 -14.95
CA PHE A 607 19.38 -14.92 -15.29
C PHE A 607 18.99 -15.04 -16.77
N ALA A 608 18.66 -13.94 -17.44
CA ALA A 608 18.38 -13.94 -18.88
C ALA A 608 19.64 -13.71 -19.71
N GLY A 609 20.50 -12.76 -19.28
CA GLY A 609 21.69 -12.30 -20.00
C GLY A 609 22.54 -13.41 -20.63
N PRO A 610 22.99 -14.43 -19.87
CA PRO A 610 23.83 -15.51 -20.39
C PRO A 610 23.18 -16.40 -21.46
N GLN A 611 21.87 -16.30 -21.65
CA GLN A 611 21.09 -17.16 -22.57
C GLN A 611 20.44 -16.38 -23.71
N LEU A 612 20.70 -15.08 -23.81
CA LEU A 612 20.14 -14.27 -24.90
C LEU A 612 20.79 -14.66 -26.24
N SER A 613 19.99 -14.71 -27.31
CA SER A 613 20.55 -14.75 -28.66
C SER A 613 21.27 -13.44 -28.97
N ALA A 614 22.19 -13.44 -29.94
CA ALA A 614 22.87 -12.22 -30.38
C ALA A 614 21.87 -11.13 -30.78
N GLU A 615 20.79 -11.50 -31.49
CA GLU A 615 19.72 -10.58 -31.88
C GLU A 615 19.01 -9.96 -30.67
N GLN A 616 18.68 -10.78 -29.65
CA GLN A 616 18.04 -10.28 -28.43
C GLN A 616 18.99 -9.37 -27.63
N ALA A 617 20.28 -9.73 -27.54
CA ALA A 617 21.28 -8.90 -26.86
C ALA A 617 21.44 -7.53 -27.55
N ASP A 618 21.54 -7.51 -28.88
CA ASP A 618 21.62 -6.29 -29.69
C ASP A 618 20.34 -5.46 -29.62
N GLU A 619 19.16 -6.09 -29.58
CA GLU A 619 17.87 -5.42 -29.34
C GLU A 619 17.85 -4.72 -27.98
N MET A 620 18.22 -5.43 -26.91
CA MET A 620 18.23 -4.88 -25.56
C MET A 620 19.26 -3.76 -25.40
N ALA A 621 20.43 -3.89 -26.02
CA ALA A 621 21.46 -2.85 -26.05
C ALA A 621 20.95 -1.56 -26.72
N ARG A 622 20.39 -1.67 -27.94
CA ARG A 622 19.79 -0.52 -28.65
C ARG A 622 18.70 0.19 -27.85
N HIS A 623 17.85 -0.57 -27.15
CA HIS A 623 16.84 0.02 -26.28
C HIS A 623 17.46 0.79 -25.11
N MET A 624 18.56 0.31 -24.53
CA MET A 624 19.26 1.02 -23.45
C MET A 624 20.01 2.26 -23.95
N ASP A 625 20.56 2.23 -25.15
CA ASP A 625 21.23 3.39 -25.76
C ASP A 625 20.22 4.51 -26.04
N ALA A 626 19.08 4.19 -26.65
CA ALA A 626 17.98 5.15 -26.85
C ALA A 626 17.48 5.76 -25.54
N VAL A 627 17.54 4.99 -24.45
CA VAL A 627 17.24 5.43 -23.10
C VAL A 627 18.24 6.47 -22.61
N ALA A 628 19.53 6.25 -22.82
CA ALA A 628 20.59 7.16 -22.42
C ALA A 628 20.55 8.46 -23.25
N GLU A 629 20.31 8.35 -24.56
CA GLU A 629 20.13 9.48 -25.48
C GLU A 629 18.93 10.36 -25.08
N ALA A 630 17.85 9.76 -24.58
CA ALA A 630 16.69 10.48 -24.07
C ALA A 630 16.91 11.13 -22.68
N GLY A 631 18.13 11.09 -22.13
CA GLY A 631 18.46 11.60 -20.80
C GLY A 631 17.87 10.75 -19.66
N GLY A 632 17.61 9.47 -19.94
CA GLY A 632 17.01 8.55 -18.97
C GLY A 632 17.99 8.07 -17.90
N ASN A 633 17.51 7.90 -16.67
CA ASN A 633 18.31 7.43 -15.53
C ASN A 633 18.54 5.90 -15.47
N TRP A 634 18.23 5.16 -16.54
CA TRP A 634 18.44 3.70 -16.54
C TRP A 634 19.77 3.40 -17.22
N ARG A 635 20.50 2.41 -16.69
CA ARG A 635 21.72 1.89 -17.30
C ARG A 635 21.82 0.40 -17.06
N TRP A 636 22.61 -0.28 -17.89
CA TRP A 636 23.00 -1.64 -17.57
C TRP A 636 23.82 -1.69 -16.26
N PRO A 637 23.56 -2.66 -15.39
CA PRO A 637 24.32 -2.85 -14.17
C PRO A 637 25.72 -3.38 -14.51
N THR A 638 26.72 -3.05 -13.70
CA THR A 638 28.06 -3.63 -13.84
C THR A 638 28.07 -5.08 -13.34
N PRO A 639 29.04 -5.92 -13.74
CA PRO A 639 29.17 -7.28 -13.23
C PRO A 639 29.18 -7.34 -11.69
N GLU A 640 29.85 -6.40 -11.03
CA GLU A 640 29.92 -6.33 -9.57
C GLU A 640 28.56 -5.99 -8.94
N GLU A 641 27.74 -5.18 -9.60
CA GLU A 641 26.38 -4.88 -9.15
C GLU A 641 25.45 -6.08 -9.30
N VAL A 642 25.61 -6.85 -10.39
CA VAL A 642 24.89 -8.12 -10.61
C VAL A 642 25.29 -9.14 -9.54
N ASP A 643 26.59 -9.28 -9.26
CA ASP A 643 27.11 -10.16 -8.22
C ASP A 643 26.60 -9.76 -6.84
N ARG A 644 26.69 -8.47 -6.49
CA ARG A 644 26.16 -7.95 -5.22
C ARG A 644 24.66 -8.21 -5.10
N TYR A 645 23.91 -8.04 -6.18
CA TYR A 645 22.48 -8.35 -6.20
C TYR A 645 22.22 -9.83 -5.90
N VAL A 646 22.93 -10.74 -6.57
CA VAL A 646 22.79 -12.19 -6.38
C VAL A 646 23.10 -12.61 -4.95
N HIS A 647 24.18 -12.07 -4.36
CA HIS A 647 24.61 -12.36 -2.99
C HIS A 647 23.79 -11.62 -1.92
N SER A 648 23.07 -10.56 -2.28
CA SER A 648 22.18 -9.84 -1.34
C SER A 648 20.94 -10.63 -0.94
N ASP A 649 20.61 -11.71 -1.65
CA ASP A 649 19.53 -12.62 -1.27
C ASP A 649 19.96 -13.45 -0.05
N LEU A 650 19.58 -13.00 1.15
CA LEU A 650 19.89 -13.65 2.42
C LEU A 650 19.46 -15.12 2.51
N ARG A 651 18.57 -15.59 1.63
CA ARG A 651 18.15 -17.00 1.57
C ARG A 651 19.02 -17.85 0.65
N GLY A 652 20.01 -17.25 -0.01
CA GLY A 652 20.87 -17.88 -1.01
C GLY A 652 20.13 -18.30 -2.28
N GLY A 653 18.86 -17.93 -2.43
CA GLY A 653 18.00 -18.37 -3.52
C GLY A 653 18.51 -17.97 -4.90
N SER A 654 18.88 -16.69 -5.03
CA SER A 654 19.47 -16.15 -6.25
C SER A 654 20.81 -16.79 -6.61
N SER A 655 21.71 -17.03 -5.67
CA SER A 655 22.99 -17.69 -5.94
C SER A 655 22.80 -19.11 -6.45
N ARG A 656 21.91 -19.88 -5.80
CA ARG A 656 21.58 -21.25 -6.22
C ARG A 656 20.95 -21.30 -7.61
N LEU A 657 20.06 -20.35 -7.90
CA LEU A 657 19.46 -20.24 -9.22
C LEU A 657 20.51 -19.91 -10.28
N ARG A 658 21.44 -18.98 -10.00
CA ARG A 658 22.52 -18.62 -10.94
C ARG A 658 23.44 -19.81 -11.23
N GLN A 659 23.83 -20.57 -10.22
CA GLN A 659 24.63 -21.80 -10.39
C GLN A 659 23.93 -22.79 -11.34
N ARG A 660 22.61 -22.97 -11.18
CA ARG A 660 21.82 -23.83 -12.07
C ARG A 660 21.78 -23.33 -13.51
N TYR A 661 21.66 -22.02 -13.72
CA TYR A 661 21.70 -21.40 -15.04
C TYR A 661 23.07 -21.59 -15.72
N LEU A 662 24.16 -21.37 -14.97
CA LEU A 662 25.52 -21.59 -15.47
C LEU A 662 25.76 -23.05 -15.82
N ALA A 663 25.39 -23.98 -14.94
CA ALA A 663 25.56 -25.42 -15.18
C ALA A 663 24.87 -25.89 -16.47
N ARG A 664 23.67 -25.37 -16.76
CA ARG A 664 22.96 -25.65 -18.02
C ARG A 664 23.61 -25.01 -19.23
N TRP A 665 24.06 -23.77 -19.11
CA TRP A 665 24.77 -23.10 -20.20
C TRP A 665 26.02 -23.90 -20.61
N TRP A 666 26.82 -24.31 -19.63
CA TRP A 666 27.99 -25.18 -19.86
C TRP A 666 27.62 -26.50 -20.55
N GLN A 667 26.55 -27.16 -20.11
CA GLN A 667 26.08 -28.40 -20.74
C GLN A 667 25.64 -28.19 -22.18
N ASN A 668 24.83 -27.17 -22.46
CA ASN A 668 24.39 -26.86 -23.82
C ASN A 668 25.57 -26.53 -24.75
N ALA A 669 26.57 -25.79 -24.24
CA ALA A 669 27.76 -25.45 -25.02
C ALA A 669 28.65 -26.69 -25.32
N LEU A 670 28.70 -27.66 -24.39
CA LEU A 670 29.34 -28.96 -24.63
C LEU A 670 28.57 -29.80 -25.66
N GLU A 671 27.24 -29.82 -25.60
CA GLU A 671 26.38 -30.56 -26.54
C GLU A 671 26.41 -29.95 -27.96
N ASN A 672 26.53 -28.63 -28.06
CA ASN A 672 26.60 -27.91 -29.34
C ASN A 672 28.02 -27.86 -29.95
N ASN A 673 29.02 -28.48 -29.30
CA ASN A 673 30.42 -28.51 -29.73
C ASN A 673 31.00 -27.09 -29.99
N GLU A 674 30.56 -26.11 -29.20
CA GLU A 674 31.02 -24.71 -29.33
C GLU A 674 32.47 -24.53 -28.84
N PHE A 675 32.97 -25.48 -28.07
CA PHE A 675 34.38 -25.62 -27.69
C PHE A 675 34.99 -26.74 -28.54
N GLY A 676 35.52 -26.40 -29.72
CA GLY A 676 36.14 -27.39 -30.62
C GLY A 676 37.21 -28.26 -29.93
N ASP A 677 37.43 -29.49 -30.44
CA ASP A 677 38.36 -30.53 -29.95
C ASP A 677 39.68 -29.98 -29.38
N GLY A 678 39.66 -29.64 -28.09
CA GLY A 678 40.74 -28.92 -27.44
C GLY A 678 40.53 -28.85 -25.93
N HIS A 679 40.87 -29.95 -25.26
CA HIS A 679 41.17 -30.09 -23.83
C HIS A 679 40.47 -29.09 -22.88
N VAL A 680 39.28 -29.47 -22.39
CA VAL A 680 38.60 -28.75 -21.31
C VAL A 680 39.27 -29.11 -19.98
N ASP A 681 40.08 -28.20 -19.45
CA ASP A 681 40.60 -28.30 -18.08
C ASP A 681 39.44 -28.30 -17.08
N ARG A 682 39.38 -29.37 -16.29
CA ARG A 682 38.36 -29.67 -15.27
C ARG A 682 38.46 -28.81 -14.00
N VAL A 683 38.86 -27.54 -14.11
CA VAL A 683 39.14 -26.69 -12.93
C VAL A 683 38.39 -25.37 -13.01
N ALA A 684 37.09 -25.40 -12.69
CA ALA A 684 36.33 -24.23 -12.25
C ALA A 684 35.01 -24.65 -11.57
N ILE A 685 35.11 -25.47 -10.53
CA ILE A 685 34.07 -25.57 -9.49
C ILE A 685 34.79 -25.45 -8.15
N GLU A 686 35.05 -24.21 -7.75
CA GLU A 686 35.15 -23.77 -6.35
C GLU A 686 34.34 -22.47 -6.19
#